data_AF-A0AAX3RLP3-F1
#
_entry.id   AF-A0AAX3RLP3-F1
#
_cell.length_a   1.000
_cell.length_b   1.000
_cell.length_c   1.000
_cell.angle_alpha   90.00
_cell.angle_beta   90.00
_cell.angle_gamma   90.00
#
_symmetry.space_group_name_H-M   'P 1'
#
loop_
_entity.id
_entity.type
_entity.pdbx_description
1 polymer ?
#
loop_
_entity_poly.entity_id
_entity_poly.type
_entity_poly.pdbx_seq_one_letter_code
_entity_poly.pdbx_strand_id
1 'polypeptide(L)'
;MEGLRLNLNALKPAAPKTDAVQATAKRKAKAKTAEPIEESWRKIFAMKLSDADRKRLTEVKAAMDAGKLARDPADCVNKAGNPKAFSKAEALRLWKTLQEAQREETLRQMVENTPDNYELITTEERFQALIDALGNETIIAVDTETTGVDVYTDVIVGLSLTLPNADWHVYIPVEHVDCEQLSREYVLEGLAPVFNDESIGKVLHNAIFDIAMLRRHGFDIKGVVWDTMTAMHLLNENEGDRTLGGVGSFKLKDLAPKYLKTPADTFDDLFGKNTQFKEVPLDIALVYAAKDTELTWKLYEFQRYHMEKMPTILEYYQTVEVPLLYVIVDLEANGYILDLDFAKEYGEKLHRRAEELRKELVAELAPFHEGDEPINLNSTQQMRPALSKAIGKELPNMDAKKTLKPLKDDHEIIAKLLEYKNIVKLSGTYIDTLPTKQNPTTERWHSRFNPMGTVTGRFSSGKDEEDKTQQGFNVQNQPQEARPMFGPPPGKLLVGADFKAQEIRCVAYLSGEPVLIDAFLKNLDPYATMASNFYKRPYVEVYKNPDGSDTKARKQMKVAWLATLYGMSDYSLAHMLGTAKKEATEFKEELFGSMPKLSAWLKANEEFVRKNGYVWADLKARKRRLPDAKLPRKNIPYGKWNDPKYEDARKHNSRINRALRQATNARVQGSSSIQTKVTMIKAHEYCANKPGWALWSTVHDELIFEVPEDFTWEEAQEIRDIMLNSYRWGDVVPNGTDIEVMRKWGEGVPVEEWFKNKEAV
;
A
#
# COMPACT_ATOMS: atom_id res chain seq x y z
N MET A 1 33.30 -60.24 -0.65
CA MET A 1 32.02 -59.68 -0.23
C MET A 1 31.53 -58.81 -1.38
N GLU A 2 30.99 -59.48 -2.39
CA GLU A 2 29.53 -59.62 -2.57
C GLU A 2 28.96 -58.23 -2.90
N GLY A 3 28.59 -57.95 -4.14
CA GLY A 3 27.73 -58.78 -4.97
C GLY A 3 26.37 -58.07 -4.99
N LEU A 4 26.05 -57.37 -6.08
CA LEU A 4 25.31 -57.93 -7.21
C LEU A 4 23.81 -58.17 -6.91
N ARG A 5 23.03 -57.50 -7.77
CA ARG A 5 21.82 -58.00 -8.48
C ARG A 5 20.44 -57.70 -7.90
N LEU A 6 19.70 -56.89 -8.68
CA LEU A 6 18.63 -57.32 -9.60
C LEU A 6 17.82 -58.58 -9.21
N ASN A 7 16.49 -58.43 -9.17
CA ASN A 7 15.52 -59.25 -9.93
C ASN A 7 14.12 -58.61 -9.82
N LEU A 8 13.49 -58.18 -10.92
CA LEU A 8 12.82 -58.97 -11.97
C LEU A 8 11.61 -59.77 -11.47
N ASN A 9 10.42 -59.31 -11.89
CA ASN A 9 9.30 -60.11 -12.40
C ASN A 9 8.28 -59.13 -13.02
N ALA A 10 7.70 -59.33 -14.20
CA ALA A 10 7.94 -60.24 -15.31
C ALA A 10 7.12 -59.70 -16.49
N LEU A 11 7.69 -59.69 -17.69
CA LEU A 11 6.95 -59.74 -18.94
C LEU A 11 6.77 -61.22 -19.33
N LYS A 12 5.60 -61.55 -19.88
CA LYS A 12 5.39 -62.70 -20.77
C LYS A 12 4.56 -62.23 -21.99
N PRO A 13 4.60 -62.94 -23.12
CA PRO A 13 5.37 -62.48 -24.27
C PRO A 13 4.52 -62.30 -25.53
N ALA A 14 5.06 -61.63 -26.54
CA ALA A 14 4.76 -61.96 -27.93
C ALA A 14 5.92 -61.55 -28.85
N ALA A 15 6.38 -62.52 -29.63
CA ALA A 15 7.21 -62.33 -30.82
C ALA A 15 6.32 -62.61 -32.05
N PRO A 16 6.82 -62.50 -33.29
CA PRO A 16 7.66 -61.48 -33.89
C PRO A 16 7.07 -61.03 -35.26
N LYS A 17 7.85 -60.26 -36.02
CA LYS A 17 8.02 -60.31 -37.49
C LYS A 17 7.64 -59.05 -38.27
N THR A 18 8.71 -58.51 -38.87
CA THR A 18 8.86 -58.09 -40.28
C THR A 18 7.71 -57.34 -40.93
N ASP A 19 7.99 -56.07 -41.30
CA ASP A 19 7.61 -55.43 -42.58
C ASP A 19 7.90 -53.90 -42.63
N ALA A 20 8.58 -53.32 -41.64
CA ALA A 20 8.77 -51.86 -41.59
C ALA A 20 10.07 -51.33 -42.26
N VAL A 21 10.90 -52.17 -42.88
CA VAL A 21 12.22 -51.71 -43.39
C VAL A 21 12.08 -50.99 -44.76
N GLN A 22 11.06 -51.29 -45.55
CA GLN A 22 10.85 -50.60 -46.85
C GLN A 22 10.03 -49.30 -46.76
N ALA A 23 9.27 -49.10 -45.67
CA ALA A 23 8.60 -47.81 -45.40
C ALA A 23 9.58 -46.70 -44.98
N THR A 24 10.77 -47.08 -44.50
CA THR A 24 11.79 -46.15 -43.99
C THR A 24 12.62 -45.53 -45.12
N ALA A 25 12.76 -46.21 -46.26
CA ALA A 25 13.49 -45.67 -47.43
C ALA A 25 12.70 -44.56 -48.16
N LYS A 26 11.37 -44.67 -48.25
CA LYS A 26 10.51 -43.59 -48.79
C LYS A 26 10.32 -42.42 -47.83
N ARG A 27 10.52 -42.60 -46.51
CA ARG A 27 10.58 -41.48 -45.54
C ARG A 27 11.90 -40.71 -45.60
N LYS A 28 13.02 -41.36 -45.95
CA LYS A 28 14.34 -40.71 -46.10
C LYS A 28 14.48 -39.84 -47.36
N ALA A 29 13.66 -40.03 -48.39
CA ALA A 29 13.65 -39.18 -49.58
C ALA A 29 12.85 -37.86 -49.40
N LYS A 30 12.07 -37.72 -48.31
CA LYS A 30 11.32 -36.50 -47.97
C LYS A 30 12.09 -35.55 -47.03
N ALA A 31 13.35 -35.85 -46.71
CA ALA A 31 14.17 -35.15 -45.73
C ALA A 31 15.19 -34.16 -46.33
N LYS A 32 14.95 -33.63 -47.53
CA LYS A 32 15.82 -32.64 -48.19
C LYS A 32 15.15 -31.31 -48.55
N THR A 33 13.90 -31.09 -48.13
CA THR A 33 13.23 -29.79 -48.28
C THR A 33 12.86 -29.26 -46.90
N ALA A 34 13.34 -28.06 -46.59
CA ALA A 34 12.96 -27.35 -45.38
C ALA A 34 11.43 -27.19 -45.37
N GLU A 35 10.80 -27.41 -44.21
CA GLU A 35 9.38 -27.12 -44.02
C GLU A 35 9.13 -25.62 -44.32
N PRO A 36 8.12 -25.26 -45.15
CA PRO A 36 7.77 -23.88 -45.37
C PRO A 36 7.41 -23.19 -44.05
N ILE A 37 7.94 -21.97 -43.84
CA ILE A 37 7.78 -21.27 -42.57
C ILE A 37 6.30 -21.03 -42.19
N GLU A 38 5.42 -20.87 -43.17
CA GLU A 38 3.97 -20.75 -42.99
C GLU A 38 3.35 -22.01 -42.37
N GLU A 39 3.86 -23.19 -42.72
CA GLU A 39 3.39 -24.45 -42.13
C GLU A 39 3.88 -24.58 -40.68
N SER A 40 5.10 -24.11 -40.38
CA SER A 40 5.59 -24.04 -39.01
C SER A 40 4.76 -23.06 -38.15
N TRP A 41 4.36 -21.90 -38.70
CA TRP A 41 3.47 -20.95 -38.00
C TRP A 41 2.09 -21.53 -37.71
N ARG A 42 1.47 -22.22 -38.68
CA ARG A 42 0.19 -22.92 -38.49
C ARG A 42 0.27 -23.91 -37.33
N LYS A 43 1.35 -24.70 -37.26
CA LYS A 43 1.59 -25.65 -36.16
C LYS A 43 1.76 -24.95 -34.82
N ILE A 44 2.51 -23.84 -34.77
CA ILE A 44 2.73 -23.07 -33.54
C ILE A 44 1.42 -22.49 -33.01
N PHE A 45 0.59 -21.88 -33.86
CA PHE A 45 -0.68 -21.26 -33.45
C PHE A 45 -1.79 -22.27 -33.13
N ALA A 46 -1.68 -23.50 -33.63
CA ALA A 46 -2.56 -24.62 -33.27
C ALA A 46 -2.26 -25.22 -31.87
N MET A 47 -1.11 -24.88 -31.27
CA MET A 47 -0.78 -25.31 -29.90
C MET A 47 -1.66 -24.60 -28.86
N LYS A 48 -1.74 -25.18 -27.64
CA LYS A 48 -2.29 -24.48 -26.48
C LYS A 48 -1.32 -23.37 -26.07
N LEU A 49 -1.69 -22.12 -26.31
CA LEU A 49 -0.91 -20.92 -26.00
C LEU A 49 -1.61 -20.10 -24.91
N SER A 50 -0.82 -19.44 -24.05
CA SER A 50 -1.33 -18.34 -23.23
C SER A 50 -1.63 -17.13 -24.11
N ASP A 51 -2.47 -16.20 -23.64
CA ASP A 51 -2.77 -14.96 -24.38
C ASP A 51 -1.51 -14.12 -24.61
N ALA A 52 -0.60 -14.09 -23.63
CA ALA A 52 0.69 -13.42 -23.74
C ALA A 52 1.57 -14.03 -24.83
N ASP A 53 1.71 -15.36 -24.86
CA ASP A 53 2.50 -16.04 -25.89
C ASP A 53 1.88 -15.83 -27.27
N ARG A 54 0.55 -15.88 -27.37
CA ARG A 54 -0.16 -15.62 -28.63
C ARG A 54 0.14 -14.21 -29.16
N LYS A 55 0.12 -13.20 -28.29
CA LYS A 55 0.46 -11.81 -28.65
C LYS A 55 1.88 -11.70 -29.18
N ARG A 56 2.87 -12.19 -28.42
CA ARG A 56 4.30 -12.17 -28.80
C ARG A 56 4.56 -12.86 -30.14
N LEU A 57 3.98 -14.05 -30.33
CA LEU A 57 4.12 -14.81 -31.57
C LEU A 57 3.49 -14.09 -32.77
N THR A 58 2.40 -13.35 -32.56
CA THR A 58 1.76 -12.55 -33.60
C THR A 58 2.65 -11.38 -34.02
N GLU A 59 3.28 -10.69 -33.07
CA GLU A 59 4.24 -9.61 -33.33
C GLU A 59 5.45 -10.11 -34.13
N VAL A 60 6.03 -11.25 -33.74
CA VAL A 60 7.15 -11.86 -34.47
C VAL A 60 6.75 -12.26 -35.88
N LYS A 61 5.57 -12.89 -36.07
CA LYS A 61 5.09 -13.24 -37.40
C LYS A 61 4.97 -12.00 -38.27
N ALA A 62 4.32 -10.95 -37.77
CA ALA A 62 4.16 -9.69 -38.50
C ALA A 62 5.52 -9.05 -38.87
N ALA A 63 6.49 -9.07 -37.96
CA ALA A 63 7.82 -8.54 -38.21
C ALA A 63 8.60 -9.36 -39.27
N MET A 64 8.48 -10.68 -39.23
CA MET A 64 9.08 -11.57 -40.24
C MET A 64 8.41 -11.41 -41.60
N ASP A 65 7.08 -11.33 -41.65
CA ASP A 65 6.32 -11.10 -42.88
C ASP A 65 6.66 -9.73 -43.51
N ALA A 66 6.92 -8.73 -42.67
CA ALA A 66 7.38 -7.39 -43.10
C ALA A 66 8.88 -7.33 -43.44
N GLY A 67 9.62 -8.43 -43.35
CA GLY A 67 11.06 -8.48 -43.62
C GLY A 67 11.94 -7.76 -42.59
N LYS A 68 11.38 -7.34 -41.46
CA LYS A 68 12.09 -6.65 -40.37
C LYS A 68 12.85 -7.60 -39.44
N LEU A 69 12.60 -8.90 -39.55
CA LEU A 69 13.18 -9.92 -38.70
C LEU A 69 13.43 -11.18 -39.51
N ALA A 70 14.63 -11.75 -39.39
CA ALA A 70 15.01 -12.98 -40.09
C ALA A 70 15.50 -14.03 -39.10
N ARG A 71 15.47 -15.29 -39.52
CA ARG A 71 16.08 -16.39 -38.77
C ARG A 71 17.60 -16.31 -38.93
N ASP A 72 18.33 -16.56 -37.86
CA ASP A 72 19.77 -16.77 -37.96
C ASP A 72 20.05 -18.02 -38.83
N PRO A 73 20.93 -17.95 -39.84
CA PRO A 73 21.34 -19.11 -40.63
C PRO A 73 21.79 -20.32 -39.79
N ALA A 74 22.40 -20.11 -38.63
CA ALA A 74 22.81 -21.18 -37.71
C ALA A 74 21.60 -21.87 -37.02
N ASP A 75 20.52 -21.12 -36.78
CA ASP A 75 19.28 -21.67 -36.22
C ASP A 75 18.41 -22.40 -37.26
N CYS A 76 18.70 -22.21 -38.54
CA CYS A 76 18.04 -22.90 -39.65
C CYS A 76 18.49 -24.35 -39.86
N VAL A 77 19.55 -24.80 -39.17
CA VAL A 77 20.11 -26.15 -39.28
C VAL A 77 20.28 -26.82 -37.90
N ASN A 78 20.28 -28.15 -37.87
CA ASN A 78 20.57 -28.92 -36.66
C ASN A 78 22.09 -29.22 -36.54
N LYS A 79 22.54 -29.81 -35.42
CA LYS A 79 23.95 -30.17 -35.18
C LYS A 79 24.58 -31.07 -36.25
N ALA A 80 23.76 -31.71 -37.09
CA ALA A 80 24.19 -32.56 -38.19
C ALA A 80 24.07 -31.86 -39.57
N GLY A 81 23.86 -30.54 -39.61
CA GLY A 81 23.76 -29.73 -40.83
C GLY A 81 22.46 -29.88 -41.61
N ASN A 82 21.44 -30.55 -41.06
CA ASN A 82 20.15 -30.72 -41.74
C ASN A 82 19.19 -29.57 -41.44
N PRO A 83 18.30 -29.17 -42.37
CA PRO A 83 17.31 -28.13 -42.14
C PRO A 83 16.45 -28.38 -40.89
N LYS A 84 16.36 -27.37 -40.02
CA LYS A 84 15.61 -27.36 -38.77
C LYS A 84 14.32 -26.55 -38.93
N ALA A 85 13.19 -27.18 -38.58
CA ALA A 85 11.88 -26.54 -38.61
C ALA A 85 11.80 -25.38 -37.60
N PHE A 86 11.11 -24.32 -37.99
CA PHE A 86 10.90 -23.16 -37.13
C PHE A 86 10.00 -23.54 -35.95
N SER A 87 10.41 -23.18 -34.73
CA SER A 87 9.75 -23.64 -33.50
C SER A 87 9.20 -22.48 -32.67
N LYS A 88 8.23 -22.77 -31.79
CA LYS A 88 7.72 -21.78 -30.81
C LYS A 88 8.85 -21.16 -29.98
N ALA A 89 9.82 -21.98 -29.54
CA ALA A 89 10.94 -21.51 -28.75
C ALA A 89 11.86 -20.56 -29.54
N GLU A 90 12.06 -20.84 -30.83
CA GLU A 90 12.78 -19.95 -31.74
C GLU A 90 12.03 -18.64 -31.99
N ALA A 91 10.73 -18.70 -32.23
CA ALA A 91 9.89 -17.50 -32.36
C ALA A 91 9.91 -16.63 -31.11
N LEU A 92 9.86 -17.23 -29.91
CA LEU A 92 9.97 -16.48 -28.65
C LEU A 92 11.37 -15.90 -28.39
N ARG A 93 12.44 -16.51 -28.93
CA ARG A 93 13.78 -15.90 -28.93
C ARG A 93 13.84 -14.70 -29.87
N LEU A 94 13.32 -14.85 -31.10
CA LEU A 94 13.20 -13.76 -32.07
C LEU A 94 12.36 -12.59 -31.56
N TRP A 95 11.34 -12.85 -30.72
CA TRP A 95 10.59 -11.79 -30.05
C TRP A 95 11.49 -10.91 -29.17
N LYS A 96 12.47 -11.49 -28.47
CA LYS A 96 13.42 -10.71 -27.66
C LYS A 96 14.29 -9.81 -28.54
N THR A 97 14.84 -10.36 -29.63
CA THR A 97 15.63 -9.60 -30.60
C THR A 97 14.81 -8.47 -31.24
N LEU A 98 13.54 -8.72 -31.56
CA LEU A 98 12.64 -7.69 -32.08
C LEU A 98 12.42 -6.58 -31.06
N GLN A 99 12.22 -6.92 -29.78
CA GLN A 99 12.04 -5.93 -28.72
C GLN A 99 13.32 -5.12 -28.47
N GLU A 100 14.49 -5.76 -28.49
CA GLU A 100 15.79 -5.07 -28.41
C GLU A 100 15.98 -4.08 -29.57
N ALA A 101 15.73 -4.50 -30.82
CA ALA A 101 15.83 -3.62 -31.98
C ALA A 101 14.80 -2.46 -31.95
N GLN A 102 13.57 -2.73 -31.50
CA GLN A 102 12.55 -1.69 -31.33
C GLN A 102 12.94 -0.69 -30.24
N ARG A 103 13.55 -1.17 -29.15
CA ARG A 103 14.04 -0.34 -28.07
C ARG A 103 15.21 0.52 -28.52
N GLU A 104 16.20 -0.03 -29.21
CA GLU A 104 17.32 0.73 -29.79
C GLU A 104 16.83 1.83 -30.74
N GLU A 105 15.87 1.52 -31.61
CA GLU A 105 15.26 2.51 -32.50
C GLU A 105 14.51 3.60 -31.71
N THR A 106 13.80 3.23 -30.64
CA THR A 106 13.10 4.19 -29.78
C THR A 106 14.09 5.13 -29.09
N LEU A 107 15.17 4.59 -28.50
CA LEU A 107 16.23 5.38 -27.86
C LEU A 107 16.90 6.33 -28.86
N ARG A 108 17.19 5.83 -30.07
CA ARG A 108 17.75 6.66 -31.14
C ARG A 108 16.80 7.80 -31.53
N GLN A 109 15.52 7.51 -31.70
CA GLN A 109 14.51 8.53 -32.01
C GLN A 109 14.34 9.54 -30.86
N MET A 110 14.48 9.12 -29.61
CA MET A 110 14.46 10.04 -28.46
C MET A 110 15.59 11.06 -28.58
N VAL A 111 16.83 10.61 -28.86
CA VAL A 111 17.99 11.49 -29.01
C VAL A 111 17.86 12.37 -30.27
N GLU A 112 17.47 11.81 -31.41
CA GLU A 112 17.31 12.56 -32.66
C GLU A 112 16.22 13.64 -32.57
N ASN A 113 15.19 13.45 -31.74
CA ASN A 113 14.09 14.39 -31.53
C ASN A 113 14.22 15.19 -30.22
N THR A 114 15.43 15.30 -29.66
CA THR A 114 15.68 16.11 -28.47
C THR A 114 15.32 17.57 -28.76
N PRO A 115 14.44 18.21 -27.97
CA PRO A 115 14.11 19.62 -28.15
C PRO A 115 15.33 20.54 -27.95
N ASP A 116 15.38 21.65 -28.69
CA ASP A 116 16.50 22.60 -28.62
C ASP A 116 16.66 23.25 -27.23
N ASN A 117 15.59 23.28 -26.43
CA ASN A 117 15.57 23.82 -25.08
C ASN A 117 15.90 22.78 -23.99
N TYR A 118 16.36 21.59 -24.38
CA TYR A 118 16.91 20.59 -23.48
C TYR A 118 18.43 20.70 -23.46
N GLU A 119 19.02 20.78 -22.26
CA GLU A 119 20.46 20.94 -22.15
C GLU A 119 21.09 20.06 -21.05
N LEU A 120 22.20 19.44 -21.43
CA LEU A 120 23.06 18.72 -20.51
C LEU A 120 24.11 19.68 -19.91
N ILE A 121 24.17 19.75 -18.58
CA ILE A 121 25.06 20.67 -17.85
C ILE A 121 26.25 19.89 -17.28
N THR A 122 27.38 19.89 -17.98
CA THR A 122 28.61 19.18 -17.57
C THR A 122 29.79 20.11 -17.25
N THR A 123 29.65 21.42 -17.44
CA THR A 123 30.73 22.40 -17.25
C THR A 123 30.34 23.46 -16.23
N GLU A 124 31.34 24.00 -15.52
CA GLU A 124 31.14 25.03 -14.49
C GLU A 124 30.49 26.29 -15.08
N GLU A 125 30.89 26.67 -16.29
CA GLU A 125 30.38 27.85 -17.01
C GLU A 125 28.88 27.74 -17.27
N ARG A 126 28.42 26.56 -17.73
CA ARG A 126 26.99 26.30 -17.99
C ARG A 126 26.21 26.14 -16.69
N PHE A 127 26.83 25.55 -15.66
CA PHE A 127 26.20 25.46 -14.35
C PHE A 127 26.00 26.85 -13.71
N GLN A 128 26.98 27.75 -13.81
CA GLN A 128 26.80 29.12 -13.33
C GLN A 128 25.68 29.86 -14.08
N ALA A 129 25.60 29.68 -15.41
CA ALA A 129 24.50 30.24 -16.20
C ALA A 129 23.12 29.71 -15.75
N LEU A 130 23.05 28.44 -15.35
CA LEU A 130 21.84 27.86 -14.75
C LEU A 130 21.51 28.50 -13.40
N ILE A 131 22.48 28.66 -12.50
CA ILE A 131 22.27 29.33 -11.20
C ILE A 131 21.75 30.76 -11.39
N ASP A 132 22.33 31.51 -12.33
CA ASP A 132 21.89 32.87 -12.64
C ASP A 132 20.45 32.90 -13.19
N ALA A 133 20.09 31.92 -14.04
CA ALA A 133 18.74 31.79 -14.58
C ALA A 133 17.71 31.43 -13.48
N LEU A 134 18.07 30.53 -12.57
CA LEU A 134 17.22 30.14 -11.43
C LEU A 134 16.83 31.33 -10.55
N GLY A 135 17.71 32.33 -10.41
CA GLY A 135 17.42 33.56 -9.66
C GLY A 135 16.29 34.42 -10.26
N ASN A 136 15.89 34.17 -11.51
CA ASN A 136 14.76 34.85 -12.17
C ASN A 136 13.47 34.02 -12.15
N GLU A 137 13.51 32.81 -11.59
CA GLU A 137 12.34 31.96 -11.45
C GLU A 137 11.61 32.24 -10.15
N THR A 138 10.28 32.18 -10.20
CA THR A 138 9.44 32.20 -8.99
C THR A 138 8.97 30.80 -8.61
N ILE A 139 9.10 29.85 -9.53
CA ILE A 139 8.70 28.47 -9.37
C ILE A 139 9.47 27.60 -10.37
N ILE A 140 9.93 26.44 -9.96
CA ILE A 140 10.68 25.48 -10.80
C ILE A 140 10.13 24.07 -10.60
N ALA A 141 10.34 23.18 -11.57
CA ALA A 141 10.18 21.74 -11.35
C ALA A 141 11.53 21.07 -11.09
N VAL A 142 11.56 20.12 -10.16
CA VAL A 142 12.77 19.44 -9.69
C VAL A 142 12.53 17.94 -9.65
N ASP A 143 13.56 17.17 -10.02
CA ASP A 143 13.58 15.72 -9.89
C ASP A 143 15.02 15.22 -9.67
N THR A 144 15.17 14.10 -8.98
CA THR A 144 16.46 13.44 -8.74
C THR A 144 16.52 12.08 -9.42
N GLU A 145 17.60 11.86 -10.16
CA GLU A 145 17.93 10.57 -10.75
C GLU A 145 18.91 9.84 -9.85
N THR A 146 18.71 8.54 -9.62
CA THR A 146 19.41 7.79 -8.57
C THR A 146 19.84 6.40 -9.03
N THR A 147 20.66 5.72 -8.23
CA THR A 147 21.06 4.33 -8.51
C THR A 147 19.95 3.29 -8.27
N GLY A 148 18.85 3.69 -7.62
CA GLY A 148 17.75 2.86 -7.18
C GLY A 148 16.80 3.62 -6.23
N VAL A 149 15.83 2.93 -5.63
CA VAL A 149 14.71 3.55 -4.90
C VAL A 149 14.86 3.53 -3.36
N ASP A 150 15.97 2.98 -2.84
CA ASP A 150 16.23 2.97 -1.40
C ASP A 150 17.06 4.18 -0.98
N VAL A 151 16.40 5.20 -0.44
CA VAL A 151 17.03 6.47 0.00
C VAL A 151 18.16 6.28 1.01
N TYR A 152 18.26 5.13 1.69
CA TYR A 152 19.32 4.87 2.66
C TYR A 152 20.53 4.14 2.08
N THR A 153 20.43 3.56 0.88
CA THR A 153 21.54 2.83 0.25
C THR A 153 21.90 3.41 -1.12
N ASP A 154 20.92 3.82 -1.92
CA ASP A 154 21.09 4.42 -3.24
C ASP A 154 21.55 5.88 -3.18
N VAL A 155 22.26 6.34 -4.22
CA VAL A 155 22.85 7.68 -4.30
C VAL A 155 22.29 8.48 -5.48
N ILE A 156 22.34 9.80 -5.36
CA ILE A 156 22.01 10.72 -6.47
C ILE A 156 23.05 10.57 -7.59
N VAL A 157 22.54 10.37 -8.80
CA VAL A 157 23.28 10.25 -10.06
C VAL A 157 23.19 11.51 -10.90
N GLY A 158 22.10 12.25 -10.78
CA GLY A 158 21.93 13.54 -11.41
C GLY A 158 20.67 14.25 -10.93
N LEU A 159 20.53 15.50 -11.32
CA LEU A 159 19.35 16.31 -11.05
C LEU A 159 18.80 16.83 -12.36
N SER A 160 17.48 16.85 -12.50
CA SER A 160 16.84 17.57 -13.60
C SER A 160 16.01 18.74 -13.07
N LEU A 161 15.96 19.81 -13.85
CA LEU A 161 15.22 21.01 -13.53
C LEU A 161 14.45 21.50 -14.76
N THR A 162 13.25 22.02 -14.54
CA THR A 162 12.52 22.81 -15.54
C THR A 162 12.36 24.23 -15.00
N LEU A 163 12.83 25.20 -15.79
CA LEU A 163 12.74 26.63 -15.54
C LEU A 163 11.67 27.22 -16.48
N PRO A 164 10.42 27.43 -15.99
CA PRO A 164 9.30 27.79 -16.85
C PRO A 164 9.41 29.17 -17.50
N ASN A 165 9.97 30.18 -16.79
CA ASN A 165 10.14 31.51 -17.37
C ASN A 165 11.24 31.52 -18.44
N ALA A 166 12.32 30.77 -18.21
CA ALA A 166 13.41 30.63 -19.17
C ALA A 166 13.07 29.68 -20.35
N ASP A 167 11.99 28.90 -20.25
CA ASP A 167 11.66 27.79 -21.15
C ASP A 167 12.85 26.83 -21.33
N TRP A 168 13.49 26.45 -20.22
CA TRP A 168 14.75 25.70 -20.21
C TRP A 168 14.63 24.43 -19.35
N HIS A 169 14.94 23.27 -19.95
CA HIS A 169 14.91 21.97 -19.29
C HIS A 169 16.32 21.39 -19.23
N VAL A 170 16.81 21.11 -18.04
CA VAL A 170 18.21 20.72 -17.86
C VAL A 170 18.35 19.39 -17.15
N TYR A 171 19.43 18.68 -17.49
CA TYR A 171 19.92 17.55 -16.72
C TYR A 171 21.38 17.78 -16.34
N ILE A 172 21.68 17.57 -15.05
CA ILE A 172 23.00 17.79 -14.45
C ILE A 172 23.51 16.43 -13.94
N PRO A 173 24.35 15.71 -14.71
CA PRO A 173 24.95 14.46 -14.25
C PRO A 173 26.01 14.72 -13.18
N VAL A 174 26.05 13.86 -12.16
CA VAL A 174 27.03 13.96 -11.06
C VAL A 174 27.70 12.62 -10.69
N GLU A 175 27.14 11.48 -11.11
CA GLU A 175 27.66 10.15 -10.78
C GLU A 175 27.49 9.14 -11.95
N HIS A 176 27.48 9.59 -13.20
CA HIS A 176 27.52 8.70 -14.36
C HIS A 176 28.91 8.08 -14.55
N VAL A 177 28.96 6.89 -15.16
CA VAL A 177 30.23 6.20 -15.48
C VAL A 177 30.80 6.68 -16.81
N ASP A 178 32.13 6.63 -16.94
CA ASP A 178 32.86 6.85 -18.21
C ASP A 178 32.55 8.17 -18.95
N CYS A 179 32.29 9.26 -18.22
CA CYS A 179 32.03 10.59 -18.79
C CYS A 179 32.65 11.75 -17.99
N GLU A 180 32.75 12.91 -18.62
CA GLU A 180 33.10 14.16 -17.95
C GLU A 180 31.83 14.80 -17.36
N GLN A 181 31.88 15.11 -16.07
CA GLN A 181 30.76 15.69 -15.32
C GLN A 181 31.26 16.50 -14.12
N LEU A 182 30.39 17.32 -13.56
CA LEU A 182 30.67 18.08 -12.35
C LEU A 182 30.62 17.17 -11.11
N SER A 183 31.33 17.54 -10.05
CA SER A 183 31.21 16.80 -8.80
C SER A 183 29.84 17.03 -8.16
N ARG A 184 29.30 15.99 -7.53
CA ARG A 184 28.00 16.06 -6.83
C ARG A 184 27.99 17.16 -5.78
N GLU A 185 29.06 17.25 -4.99
CA GLU A 185 29.15 18.22 -3.90
C GLU A 185 29.12 19.66 -4.44
N TYR A 186 29.86 19.95 -5.52
CA TYR A 186 29.83 21.27 -6.17
C TYR A 186 28.43 21.64 -6.69
N VAL A 187 27.76 20.69 -7.35
CA VAL A 187 26.41 20.92 -7.89
C VAL A 187 25.39 21.13 -6.78
N LEU A 188 25.40 20.29 -5.73
CA LEU A 188 24.45 20.41 -4.63
C LEU A 188 24.71 21.68 -3.80
N GLU A 189 25.96 22.06 -3.56
CA GLU A 189 26.32 23.34 -2.91
C GLU A 189 25.85 24.55 -3.72
N GLY A 190 26.01 24.52 -5.04
CA GLY A 190 25.56 25.59 -5.93
C GLY A 190 24.03 25.72 -6.00
N LEU A 191 23.30 24.60 -5.95
CA LEU A 191 21.83 24.59 -5.94
C LEU A 191 21.22 24.88 -4.57
N ALA A 192 21.96 24.65 -3.48
CA ALA A 192 21.46 24.78 -2.12
C ALA A 192 20.79 26.14 -1.80
N PRO A 193 21.29 27.30 -2.25
CA PRO A 193 20.61 28.58 -2.03
C PRO A 193 19.21 28.62 -2.63
N VAL A 194 19.04 28.15 -3.87
CA VAL A 194 17.74 28.11 -4.57
C VAL A 194 16.81 27.07 -3.92
N PHE A 195 17.34 25.89 -3.60
CA PHE A 195 16.55 24.84 -2.97
C PHE A 195 16.08 25.22 -1.57
N ASN A 196 16.86 25.98 -0.81
CA ASN A 196 16.46 26.46 0.53
C ASN A 196 15.59 27.73 0.53
N ASP A 197 15.53 28.47 -0.59
CA ASP A 197 14.73 29.70 -0.68
C ASP A 197 13.23 29.40 -0.87
N GLU A 198 12.43 29.55 0.19
CA GLU A 198 10.98 29.33 0.15
C GLU A 198 10.20 30.31 -0.74
N SER A 199 10.83 31.41 -1.19
CA SER A 199 10.20 32.35 -2.14
C SER A 199 10.18 31.80 -3.58
N ILE A 200 11.04 30.83 -3.89
CA ILE A 200 11.03 30.08 -5.14
C ILE A 200 10.26 28.78 -4.89
N GLY A 201 9.10 28.63 -5.51
CA GLY A 201 8.28 27.42 -5.37
C GLY A 201 8.90 26.22 -6.05
N LYS A 202 8.77 25.02 -5.47
CA LYS A 202 9.22 23.76 -6.08
C LYS A 202 8.04 22.87 -6.42
N VAL A 203 8.04 22.35 -7.64
CA VAL A 203 7.09 21.36 -8.16
C VAL A 203 7.83 20.04 -8.36
N LEU A 204 7.32 18.97 -7.76
CA LEU A 204 7.91 17.63 -7.89
C LEU A 204 6.83 16.59 -8.19
N HIS A 205 7.27 15.38 -8.52
CA HIS A 205 6.43 14.20 -8.55
C HIS A 205 6.96 13.20 -7.52
N ASN A 206 6.20 12.89 -6.47
CA ASN A 206 6.66 12.05 -5.35
C ASN A 206 7.82 12.69 -4.54
N ALA A 207 7.63 13.95 -4.15
CA ALA A 207 8.60 14.81 -3.45
C ALA A 207 9.20 14.19 -2.18
N ILE A 208 8.48 13.30 -1.50
CA ILE A 208 9.00 12.61 -0.29
C ILE A 208 10.33 11.92 -0.62
N PHE A 209 10.45 11.32 -1.80
CA PHE A 209 11.67 10.65 -2.25
C PHE A 209 12.82 11.65 -2.45
N ASP A 210 12.61 12.70 -3.24
CA ASP A 210 13.65 13.69 -3.56
C ASP A 210 14.11 14.47 -2.32
N ILE A 211 13.18 14.87 -1.45
CA ILE A 211 13.52 15.53 -0.18
C ILE A 211 14.38 14.60 0.67
N ALA A 212 14.01 13.32 0.80
CA ALA A 212 14.78 12.35 1.57
C ALA A 212 16.18 12.09 0.96
N MET A 213 16.27 11.98 -0.36
CA MET A 213 17.55 11.81 -1.07
C MET A 213 18.47 13.01 -0.81
N LEU A 214 17.99 14.24 -1.02
CA LEU A 214 18.80 15.45 -0.80
C LEU A 214 19.27 15.54 0.66
N ARG A 215 18.39 15.27 1.64
CA ARG A 215 18.73 15.27 3.08
C ARG A 215 19.78 14.24 3.44
N ARG A 216 19.71 13.05 2.85
CA ARG A 216 20.72 12.00 3.02
C ARG A 216 22.09 12.41 2.47
N HIS A 217 22.11 13.31 1.49
CA HIS A 217 23.33 13.93 0.94
C HIS A 217 23.75 15.22 1.67
N GLY A 218 23.07 15.61 2.75
CA GLY A 218 23.43 16.80 3.56
C GLY A 218 22.81 18.11 3.07
N PHE A 219 21.88 18.07 2.11
CA PHE A 219 21.20 19.23 1.54
C PHE A 219 19.69 19.18 1.82
N ASP A 220 18.98 20.29 1.70
CA ASP A 220 17.54 20.33 1.91
C ASP A 220 16.84 21.05 0.76
N ILE A 221 15.55 20.76 0.56
CA ILE A 221 14.70 21.42 -0.42
C ILE A 221 13.44 21.93 0.26
N LYS A 222 13.37 23.25 0.42
CA LYS A 222 12.26 23.97 1.05
C LYS A 222 11.39 24.63 -0.01
N GLY A 223 10.20 25.07 0.39
CA GLY A 223 9.28 25.74 -0.53
C GLY A 223 8.69 24.80 -1.58
N VAL A 224 8.55 23.51 -1.29
CA VAL A 224 7.70 22.64 -2.11
C VAL A 224 6.29 23.21 -2.06
N VAL A 225 5.78 23.62 -3.22
CA VAL A 225 4.43 24.18 -3.37
C VAL A 225 3.48 23.20 -4.03
N TRP A 226 4.04 22.18 -4.72
CA TRP A 226 3.24 21.19 -5.41
C TRP A 226 3.97 19.85 -5.57
N ASP A 227 3.36 18.79 -5.05
CA ASP A 227 3.62 17.40 -5.42
C ASP A 227 2.50 16.90 -6.34
N THR A 228 2.83 16.59 -7.59
CA THR A 228 1.84 16.21 -8.61
C THR A 228 1.19 14.84 -8.37
N MET A 229 1.86 13.91 -7.67
CA MET A 229 1.28 12.62 -7.30
C MET A 229 0.17 12.80 -6.26
N THR A 230 0.46 13.56 -5.20
CA THR A 230 -0.44 13.89 -4.09
C THR A 230 -1.61 14.74 -4.57
N ALA A 231 -1.36 15.73 -5.44
CA ALA A 231 -2.41 16.53 -6.05
C ALA A 231 -3.36 15.68 -6.91
N MET A 232 -2.82 14.71 -7.68
CA MET A 232 -3.66 13.80 -8.47
C MET A 232 -4.54 12.93 -7.57
N HIS A 233 -4.05 12.49 -6.41
CA HIS A 233 -4.88 11.77 -5.46
C HIS A 233 -6.10 12.58 -4.97
N LEU A 234 -5.96 13.89 -4.74
CA LEU A 234 -7.11 14.73 -4.37
C LEU A 234 -8.04 15.00 -5.58
N LEU A 235 -7.46 15.20 -6.76
CA LEU A 235 -8.19 15.45 -8.00
C LEU A 235 -8.96 14.24 -8.51
N ASN A 236 -8.42 13.03 -8.36
CA ASN A 236 -9.10 11.79 -8.63
C ASN A 236 -8.44 10.61 -7.89
N GLU A 237 -8.97 10.28 -6.72
CA GLU A 237 -8.47 9.19 -5.88
C GLU A 237 -8.74 7.78 -6.46
N ASN A 238 -9.42 7.68 -7.61
CA ASN A 238 -9.69 6.42 -8.31
C ASN A 238 -8.69 6.10 -9.42
N GLU A 239 -7.63 6.90 -9.64
CA GLU A 239 -6.65 6.59 -10.70
C GLU A 239 -5.96 5.24 -10.52
N GLY A 240 -5.75 4.80 -9.28
CA GLY A 240 -5.23 3.46 -8.99
C GLY A 240 -6.19 2.30 -9.32
N ASP A 241 -7.47 2.55 -9.59
CA ASP A 241 -8.47 1.51 -9.86
C ASP A 241 -8.91 1.50 -11.33
N ARG A 242 -8.34 0.58 -12.11
CA ARG A 242 -8.72 0.37 -13.52
C ARG A 242 -10.19 0.01 -13.71
N THR A 243 -10.85 -0.57 -12.70
CA THR A 243 -12.28 -0.90 -12.79
C THR A 243 -13.18 0.34 -12.73
N LEU A 244 -12.63 1.48 -12.30
CA LEU A 244 -13.29 2.79 -12.23
C LEU A 244 -12.78 3.76 -13.30
N GLY A 245 -12.03 3.28 -14.30
CA GLY A 245 -11.49 4.11 -15.38
C GLY A 245 -10.18 4.84 -15.03
N GLY A 246 -9.53 4.44 -13.94
CA GLY A 246 -8.17 4.85 -13.62
C GLY A 246 -7.12 4.17 -14.52
N VAL A 247 -5.90 4.71 -14.53
CA VAL A 247 -4.75 4.12 -15.26
C VAL A 247 -4.13 2.92 -14.53
N GLY A 248 -4.39 2.80 -13.24
CA GLY A 248 -3.93 1.71 -12.37
C GLY A 248 -2.79 2.09 -11.43
N SER A 249 -2.30 3.33 -11.48
CA SER A 249 -1.27 3.87 -10.59
C SER A 249 -1.40 5.40 -10.50
N PHE A 250 -0.53 6.03 -9.71
CA PHE A 250 -0.33 7.48 -9.69
C PHE A 250 1.05 7.89 -10.22
N LYS A 251 1.76 6.98 -10.90
CA LYS A 251 3.09 7.24 -11.48
C LYS A 251 2.99 8.25 -12.62
N LEU A 252 3.97 9.14 -12.74
CA LEU A 252 4.04 10.17 -13.77
C LEU A 252 3.82 9.60 -15.18
N LYS A 253 4.50 8.50 -15.50
CA LYS A 253 4.44 7.83 -16.80
C LYS A 253 3.06 7.24 -17.14
N ASP A 254 2.24 6.94 -16.13
CA ASP A 254 0.85 6.49 -16.36
C ASP A 254 -0.12 7.68 -16.46
N LEU A 255 0.13 8.76 -15.71
CA LEU A 255 -0.73 9.95 -15.69
C LEU A 255 -0.54 10.83 -16.93
N ALA A 256 0.70 11.03 -17.39
CA ALA A 256 1.02 11.90 -18.52
C ALA A 256 0.28 11.50 -19.83
N PRO A 257 0.26 10.22 -20.26
CA PRO A 257 -0.49 9.82 -21.46
C PRO A 257 -1.99 10.09 -21.34
N LYS A 258 -2.57 9.89 -20.16
CA LYS A 258 -4.00 10.11 -19.94
C LYS A 258 -4.37 11.59 -19.96
N TYR A 259 -3.61 12.43 -19.24
CA TYR A 259 -3.97 13.81 -18.96
C TYR A 259 -3.32 14.82 -19.92
N LEU A 260 -2.08 14.57 -20.34
CA LEU A 260 -1.29 15.45 -21.21
C LEU A 260 -1.29 15.00 -22.67
N LYS A 261 -1.73 13.75 -22.94
CA LYS A 261 -1.68 13.12 -24.28
C LYS A 261 -0.26 12.99 -24.83
N THR A 262 0.73 12.98 -23.94
CA THR A 262 2.14 12.78 -24.26
C THR A 262 2.54 11.35 -23.91
N PRO A 263 3.14 10.59 -24.84
CA PRO A 263 3.75 9.29 -24.51
C PRO A 263 4.80 9.45 -23.41
N ALA A 264 4.90 8.45 -22.55
CA ALA A 264 5.85 8.43 -21.44
C ALA A 264 6.29 6.98 -21.20
N ASP A 265 7.45 6.61 -21.75
CA ASP A 265 8.01 5.28 -21.58
C ASP A 265 8.61 5.11 -20.18
N THR A 266 8.53 3.91 -19.63
CA THR A 266 9.09 3.63 -18.29
C THR A 266 10.59 3.35 -18.36
N PHE A 267 11.29 3.54 -17.24
CA PHE A 267 12.71 3.22 -17.14
C PHE A 267 12.97 1.74 -17.51
N ASP A 268 12.16 0.82 -16.96
CA ASP A 268 12.26 -0.62 -17.25
C ASP A 268 12.06 -0.94 -18.74
N ASP A 269 11.18 -0.21 -19.43
CA ASP A 269 10.92 -0.41 -20.86
C ASP A 269 12.10 0.10 -21.73
N LEU A 270 12.72 1.21 -21.32
CA LEU A 270 13.81 1.86 -22.05
C LEU A 270 15.21 1.30 -21.73
N PHE A 271 15.42 0.79 -20.52
CA PHE A 271 16.73 0.40 -20.00
C PHE A 271 16.81 -1.06 -19.55
N GLY A 272 15.67 -1.65 -19.16
CA GLY A 272 15.60 -3.00 -18.62
C GLY A 272 15.75 -3.04 -17.10
N LYS A 273 15.25 -4.12 -16.50
CA LYS A 273 14.95 -4.21 -15.05
C LYS A 273 16.13 -4.13 -14.07
N ASN A 274 17.36 -4.14 -14.56
CA ASN A 274 18.57 -4.20 -13.72
C ASN A 274 19.60 -3.13 -14.09
N THR A 275 19.26 -2.22 -15.00
CA THR A 275 20.17 -1.14 -15.38
C THR A 275 20.10 -0.05 -14.32
N GLN A 276 21.25 0.45 -13.88
CA GLN A 276 21.28 1.61 -12.99
C GLN A 276 21.33 2.90 -13.82
N PHE A 277 20.73 3.98 -13.32
CA PHE A 277 20.70 5.24 -14.07
C PHE A 277 22.11 5.75 -14.44
N LYS A 278 23.10 5.50 -13.59
CA LYS A 278 24.51 5.86 -13.83
C LYS A 278 25.16 5.19 -15.05
N GLU A 279 24.54 4.13 -15.58
CA GLU A 279 25.02 3.37 -16.74
C GLU A 279 24.36 3.85 -18.05
N VAL A 280 23.42 4.79 -17.97
CA VAL A 280 22.68 5.32 -19.10
C VAL A 280 23.53 6.36 -19.84
N PRO A 281 23.72 6.27 -21.17
CA PRO A 281 24.42 7.30 -21.94
C PRO A 281 23.84 8.71 -21.72
N LEU A 282 24.69 9.73 -21.61
CA LEU A 282 24.27 11.08 -21.20
C LEU A 282 23.28 11.76 -22.15
N ASP A 283 23.36 11.48 -23.45
CA ASP A 283 22.41 11.97 -24.46
C ASP A 283 21.00 11.42 -24.22
N ILE A 284 20.89 10.14 -23.86
CA ILE A 284 19.63 9.52 -23.49
C ILE A 284 19.17 9.97 -22.09
N ALA A 285 20.10 10.06 -21.13
CA ALA A 285 19.83 10.50 -19.76
C ALA A 285 19.24 11.92 -19.74
N LEU A 286 19.79 12.83 -20.57
CA LEU A 286 19.25 14.17 -20.78
C LEU A 286 17.77 14.10 -21.17
N VAL A 287 17.46 13.38 -22.26
CA VAL A 287 16.08 13.34 -22.79
C VAL A 287 15.14 12.73 -21.76
N TYR A 288 15.56 11.68 -21.06
CA TYR A 288 14.73 11.05 -20.04
C TYR A 288 14.43 11.99 -18.87
N ALA A 289 15.47 12.51 -18.22
CA ALA A 289 15.35 13.27 -16.99
C ALA A 289 14.72 14.66 -17.22
N ALA A 290 15.16 15.38 -18.26
CA ALA A 290 14.56 16.66 -18.62
C ALA A 290 13.08 16.51 -19.03
N LYS A 291 12.72 15.37 -19.65
CA LYS A 291 11.32 15.06 -19.96
C LYS A 291 10.48 14.86 -18.71
N ASP A 292 11.03 14.25 -17.66
CA ASP A 292 10.28 14.01 -16.43
C ASP A 292 9.97 15.30 -15.66
N THR A 293 10.90 16.25 -15.60
CA THR A 293 10.59 17.57 -15.03
C THR A 293 9.66 18.39 -15.93
N GLU A 294 9.78 18.30 -17.26
CA GLU A 294 8.83 18.95 -18.17
C GLU A 294 7.40 18.39 -18.00
N LEU A 295 7.26 17.06 -17.95
CA LEU A 295 5.96 16.40 -17.74
C LEU A 295 5.39 16.73 -16.37
N THR A 296 6.24 16.79 -15.34
CA THR A 296 5.87 17.20 -13.99
C THR A 296 5.33 18.63 -13.98
N TRP A 297 6.01 19.56 -14.65
CA TRP A 297 5.54 20.94 -14.80
C TRP A 297 4.18 21.02 -15.52
N LYS A 298 4.05 20.36 -16.68
CA LYS A 298 2.80 20.33 -17.46
C LYS A 298 1.64 19.70 -16.67
N LEU A 299 1.94 18.66 -15.90
CA LEU A 299 0.96 18.02 -15.03
C LEU A 299 0.54 18.96 -13.91
N TYR A 300 1.49 19.69 -13.30
CA TYR A 300 1.19 20.74 -12.32
C TYR A 300 0.23 21.79 -12.90
N GLU A 301 0.50 22.34 -14.09
CA GLU A 301 -0.36 23.34 -14.72
C GLU A 301 -1.80 22.82 -14.90
N PHE A 302 -1.93 21.60 -15.43
CA PHE A 302 -3.22 20.92 -15.57
C PHE A 302 -3.94 20.80 -14.22
N GLN A 303 -3.24 20.29 -13.20
CA GLN A 303 -3.82 20.05 -11.89
C GLN A 303 -4.21 21.35 -11.19
N ARG A 304 -3.33 22.36 -11.24
CA ARG A 304 -3.54 23.70 -10.72
C ARG A 304 -4.80 24.31 -11.29
N TYR A 305 -4.93 24.34 -12.61
CA TYR A 305 -6.11 24.85 -13.32
C TYR A 305 -7.42 24.19 -12.87
N HIS A 306 -7.39 22.88 -12.59
CA HIS A 306 -8.56 22.15 -12.11
C HIS A 306 -8.84 22.34 -10.61
N MET A 307 -7.80 22.40 -9.77
CA MET A 307 -7.94 22.59 -8.32
C MET A 307 -8.38 24.01 -7.94
N GLU A 308 -8.04 25.03 -8.73
CA GLU A 308 -8.53 26.41 -8.54
C GLU A 308 -10.06 26.52 -8.54
N LYS A 309 -10.74 25.62 -9.24
CA LYS A 309 -12.20 25.53 -9.27
C LYS A 309 -12.79 24.86 -8.02
N MET A 310 -11.93 24.42 -7.09
CA MET A 310 -12.26 23.74 -5.85
C MET A 310 -11.45 24.36 -4.69
N PRO A 311 -11.71 25.63 -4.33
CA PRO A 311 -10.85 26.41 -3.44
C PRO A 311 -10.61 25.76 -2.07
N THR A 312 -11.62 25.09 -1.50
CA THR A 312 -11.47 24.39 -0.21
C THR A 312 -10.55 23.17 -0.29
N ILE A 313 -10.54 22.45 -1.42
CA ILE A 313 -9.60 21.34 -1.64
C ILE A 313 -8.20 21.88 -1.84
N LEU A 314 -8.08 22.96 -2.59
CA LEU A 314 -6.80 23.62 -2.84
C LEU A 314 -6.18 24.13 -1.55
N GLU A 315 -6.94 24.84 -0.72
CA GLU A 315 -6.50 25.33 0.58
C GLU A 315 -6.05 24.16 1.46
N TYR A 316 -6.85 23.09 1.56
CA TYR A 316 -6.48 21.88 2.29
C TYR A 316 -5.19 21.23 1.75
N TYR A 317 -5.03 21.17 0.43
CA TYR A 317 -3.81 20.65 -0.18
C TYR A 317 -2.57 21.46 0.23
N GLN A 318 -2.65 22.79 0.12
CA GLN A 318 -1.53 23.70 0.41
C GLN A 318 -1.21 23.79 1.91
N THR A 319 -2.22 23.74 2.77
CA THR A 319 -2.06 23.93 4.23
C THR A 319 -1.90 22.63 5.00
N VAL A 320 -2.26 21.49 4.41
CA VAL A 320 -2.19 20.17 5.06
C VAL A 320 -1.35 19.21 4.25
N GLU A 321 -1.74 18.84 3.03
CA GLU A 321 -1.07 17.73 2.33
C GLU A 321 0.39 18.06 1.94
N VAL A 322 0.69 19.31 1.55
CA VAL A 322 2.05 19.73 1.19
C VAL A 322 2.98 19.81 2.42
N PRO A 323 2.65 20.51 3.53
CA PRO A 323 3.49 20.49 4.73
C PRO A 323 3.71 19.10 5.30
N LEU A 324 2.72 18.23 5.18
CA LEU A 324 2.80 16.85 5.66
C LEU A 324 3.88 16.02 4.95
N LEU A 325 4.30 16.39 3.73
CA LEU A 325 5.40 15.72 3.03
C LEU A 325 6.69 15.79 3.86
N TYR A 326 7.00 16.95 4.43
CA TYR A 326 8.17 17.13 5.31
C TYR A 326 8.04 16.35 6.61
N VAL A 327 6.84 16.36 7.22
CA VAL A 327 6.55 15.56 8.41
C VAL A 327 6.84 14.08 8.15
N ILE A 328 6.46 13.57 6.97
CA ILE A 328 6.68 12.18 6.60
C ILE A 328 8.15 11.89 6.40
N VAL A 329 8.88 12.74 5.68
CA VAL A 329 10.32 12.57 5.48
C VAL A 329 11.04 12.46 6.82
N ASP A 330 10.71 13.33 7.78
CA ASP A 330 11.32 13.29 9.12
C ASP A 330 10.90 12.04 9.90
N LEU A 331 9.64 11.64 9.80
CA LEU A 331 9.12 10.45 10.46
C LEU A 331 9.75 9.15 9.91
N GLU A 332 10.01 9.08 8.61
CA GLU A 332 10.76 7.99 7.99
C GLU A 332 12.23 8.02 8.39
N ALA A 333 12.87 9.19 8.34
CA ALA A 333 14.29 9.39 8.68
C ALA A 333 14.58 9.09 10.15
N ASN A 334 13.65 9.41 11.05
CA ASN A 334 13.75 9.08 12.47
C ASN A 334 13.96 7.58 12.66
N GLY A 335 13.25 6.72 11.92
CA GLY A 335 13.38 5.26 12.02
C GLY A 335 13.09 4.68 13.41
N TYR A 336 13.23 3.36 13.54
CA TYR A 336 12.86 2.60 14.74
C TYR A 336 14.05 1.77 15.23
N ILE A 337 14.43 1.95 16.50
CA ILE A 337 15.37 1.06 17.18
C ILE A 337 14.62 -0.20 17.59
N LEU A 338 15.19 -1.36 17.26
CA LEU A 338 14.65 -2.64 17.70
C LEU A 338 15.52 -3.25 18.80
N ASP A 339 14.88 -3.71 19.85
CA ASP A 339 15.47 -4.50 20.93
C ASP A 339 15.70 -5.93 20.44
N LEU A 340 16.93 -6.19 20.00
CA LEU A 340 17.34 -7.48 19.43
C LEU A 340 17.38 -8.60 20.48
N ASP A 341 17.66 -8.26 21.74
CA ASP A 341 17.68 -9.22 22.84
C ASP A 341 16.26 -9.68 23.18
N PHE A 342 15.32 -8.72 23.28
CA PHE A 342 13.90 -9.05 23.40
C PHE A 342 13.41 -9.92 22.24
N ALA A 343 13.76 -9.56 21.00
CA ALA A 343 13.35 -10.33 19.82
C ALA A 343 13.85 -11.78 19.90
N LYS A 344 15.11 -11.98 20.30
CA LYS A 344 15.70 -13.31 20.46
C LYS A 344 15.02 -14.12 21.58
N GLU A 345 14.94 -13.56 22.78
CA GLU A 345 14.38 -14.26 23.95
C GLU A 345 12.90 -14.61 23.76
N TYR A 346 12.13 -13.64 23.23
CA TYR A 346 10.72 -13.83 22.95
C TYR A 346 10.50 -14.81 21.78
N GLY A 347 11.33 -14.72 20.73
CA GLY A 347 11.35 -15.67 19.62
C GLY A 347 11.59 -17.12 20.08
N GLU A 348 12.59 -17.35 20.93
CA GLU A 348 12.87 -18.67 21.52
C GLU A 348 11.68 -19.21 22.33
N LYS A 349 11.01 -18.34 23.10
CA LYS A 349 9.78 -18.71 23.83
C LYS A 349 8.65 -19.09 22.89
N LEU A 350 8.42 -18.32 21.83
CA LEU A 350 7.41 -18.60 20.81
C LEU A 350 7.71 -19.90 20.07
N HIS A 351 8.94 -20.15 19.66
CA HIS A 351 9.33 -21.39 18.99
C HIS A 351 9.13 -22.64 19.86
N ARG A 352 9.50 -22.58 21.15
CA ARG A 352 9.24 -23.68 22.09
C ARG A 352 7.75 -24.00 22.16
N ARG A 353 6.90 -22.98 22.37
CA ARG A 353 5.45 -23.15 22.44
C ARG A 353 4.84 -23.63 21.12
N ALA A 354 5.35 -23.15 19.98
CA ALA A 354 4.92 -23.59 18.67
C ALA A 354 5.23 -25.07 18.45
N GLU A 355 6.41 -25.54 18.86
CA GLU A 355 6.79 -26.95 18.74
C GLU A 355 6.01 -27.87 19.67
N GLU A 356 5.69 -27.42 20.89
CA GLU A 356 4.78 -28.12 21.81
C GLU A 356 3.40 -28.30 21.15
N LEU A 357 2.77 -27.20 20.73
CA LEU A 357 1.47 -27.22 20.06
C LEU A 357 1.50 -28.04 18.77
N ARG A 358 2.60 -27.98 18.00
CA ARG A 358 2.74 -28.76 16.77
C ARG A 358 2.72 -30.26 17.08
N LYS A 359 3.43 -30.71 18.11
CA LYS A 359 3.44 -32.12 18.53
C LYS A 359 2.07 -32.56 19.02
N GLU A 360 1.41 -31.75 19.84
CA GLU A 360 0.05 -32.01 20.33
C GLU A 360 -0.94 -32.13 19.16
N LEU A 361 -0.98 -31.13 18.27
CA LEU A 361 -1.88 -31.10 17.12
C LEU A 361 -1.64 -32.25 16.15
N VAL A 362 -0.38 -32.59 15.86
CA VAL A 362 -0.05 -33.72 14.98
C VAL A 362 -0.51 -35.03 15.62
N ALA A 363 -0.28 -35.23 16.92
CA ALA A 363 -0.70 -36.43 17.63
C ALA A 363 -2.24 -36.56 17.68
N GLU A 364 -2.96 -35.47 17.96
CA GLU A 364 -4.43 -35.44 18.00
C GLU A 364 -5.06 -35.63 16.61
N LEU A 365 -4.42 -35.14 15.54
CA LEU A 365 -4.94 -35.22 14.17
C LEU A 365 -4.52 -36.49 13.41
N ALA A 366 -3.46 -37.17 13.84
CA ALA A 366 -2.94 -38.37 13.19
C ALA A 366 -4.02 -39.46 12.96
N PRO A 367 -4.92 -39.77 13.92
CA PRO A 367 -5.98 -40.76 13.70
C PRO A 367 -7.00 -40.39 12.61
N PHE A 368 -7.06 -39.11 12.24
CA PHE A 368 -8.01 -38.56 11.29
C PHE A 368 -7.39 -38.25 9.92
N HIS A 369 -6.07 -38.37 9.81
CA HIS A 369 -5.33 -38.19 8.56
C HIS A 369 -5.35 -39.49 7.74
N GLU A 370 -5.57 -39.37 6.43
CA GLU A 370 -5.68 -40.52 5.51
C GLU A 370 -4.36 -40.86 4.79
N GLY A 371 -3.33 -40.02 4.91
CA GLY A 371 -2.01 -40.24 4.32
C GLY A 371 -1.06 -40.99 5.26
N ASP A 372 -0.07 -41.65 4.68
CA ASP A 372 1.01 -42.33 5.42
C ASP A 372 2.07 -41.34 5.93
N GLU A 373 2.05 -40.11 5.42
CA GLU A 373 2.92 -39.02 5.86
C GLU A 373 2.41 -38.31 7.13
N PRO A 374 3.29 -37.66 7.92
CA PRO A 374 2.85 -36.79 8.99
C PRO A 374 2.01 -35.62 8.46
N ILE A 375 0.90 -35.31 9.15
CA ILE A 375 0.02 -34.21 8.76
C ILE A 375 0.76 -32.86 8.75
N ASN A 376 0.68 -32.15 7.63
CA ASN A 376 1.22 -30.81 7.50
C ASN A 376 0.19 -29.77 7.95
N LEU A 377 0.44 -29.14 9.10
CA LEU A 377 -0.46 -28.13 9.70
C LEU A 377 -0.65 -26.86 8.84
N ASN A 378 0.23 -26.63 7.85
CA ASN A 378 0.13 -25.54 6.89
C ASN A 378 -0.67 -25.93 5.63
N SER A 379 -0.89 -27.23 5.39
CA SER A 379 -1.64 -27.72 4.24
C SER A 379 -3.15 -27.67 4.51
N THR A 380 -3.84 -26.71 3.91
CA THR A 380 -5.31 -26.63 4.00
C THR A 380 -5.99 -27.89 3.46
N GLN A 381 -5.39 -28.55 2.46
CA GLN A 381 -5.92 -29.78 1.87
C GLN A 381 -5.88 -30.96 2.83
N GLN A 382 -4.83 -31.08 3.66
CA GLN A 382 -4.74 -32.13 4.68
C GLN A 382 -5.47 -31.76 5.97
N MET A 383 -5.37 -30.49 6.40
CA MET A 383 -5.96 -30.01 7.65
C MET A 383 -7.48 -29.98 7.64
N ARG A 384 -8.12 -29.57 6.53
CA ARG A 384 -9.59 -29.44 6.50
C ARG A 384 -10.30 -30.78 6.72
N PRO A 385 -9.96 -31.88 6.01
CA PRO A 385 -10.56 -33.18 6.25
C PRO A 385 -10.25 -33.73 7.65
N ALA A 386 -8.98 -33.69 8.08
CA ALA A 386 -8.57 -34.22 9.37
C ALA A 386 -9.25 -33.48 10.54
N LEU A 387 -9.27 -32.15 10.51
CA LEU A 387 -9.93 -31.35 11.53
C LEU A 387 -11.45 -31.55 11.52
N SER A 388 -12.07 -31.64 10.33
CA SER A 388 -13.52 -31.89 10.22
C SER A 388 -13.93 -33.21 10.87
N LYS A 389 -13.12 -34.27 10.67
CA LYS A 389 -13.33 -35.57 11.32
C LYS A 389 -13.08 -35.49 12.82
N ALA A 390 -12.01 -34.82 13.25
CA ALA A 390 -11.66 -34.68 14.66
C ALA A 390 -12.76 -33.99 15.49
N ILE A 391 -13.43 -33.00 14.91
CA ILE A 391 -14.52 -32.26 15.58
C ILE A 391 -15.92 -32.83 15.26
N GLY A 392 -16.02 -33.87 14.43
CA GLY A 392 -17.29 -34.47 14.00
C GLY A 392 -18.19 -33.54 13.18
N LYS A 393 -17.63 -32.50 12.52
CA LYS A 393 -18.37 -31.48 11.78
C LYS A 393 -17.62 -31.08 10.51
N GLU A 394 -18.32 -31.11 9.37
CA GLU A 394 -17.73 -30.69 8.11
C GLU A 394 -17.41 -29.18 8.09
N LEU A 395 -16.13 -28.86 7.89
CA LEU A 395 -15.69 -27.47 7.77
C LEU A 395 -15.74 -26.99 6.31
N PRO A 396 -16.41 -25.85 6.03
CA PRO A 396 -16.50 -25.30 4.68
C PRO A 396 -15.15 -24.76 4.17
N ASN A 397 -14.29 -24.29 5.07
CA ASN A 397 -12.94 -23.78 4.78
C ASN A 397 -12.12 -23.69 6.09
N MET A 398 -10.86 -23.27 6.00
CA MET A 398 -9.95 -23.08 7.15
C MET A 398 -9.78 -21.60 7.56
N ASP A 399 -10.76 -20.74 7.26
CA ASP A 399 -10.71 -19.32 7.60
C ASP A 399 -10.76 -19.13 9.13
N ALA A 400 -9.73 -18.48 9.67
CA ALA A 400 -9.59 -18.29 11.11
C ALA A 400 -10.74 -17.47 11.71
N LYS A 401 -11.23 -16.44 11.02
CA LYS A 401 -12.19 -15.48 11.58
C LYS A 401 -13.63 -15.94 11.43
N LYS A 402 -13.98 -16.48 10.26
CA LYS A 402 -15.35 -16.85 9.91
C LYS A 402 -15.71 -18.27 10.30
N THR A 403 -14.74 -19.18 10.36
CA THR A 403 -15.01 -20.60 10.52
C THR A 403 -14.43 -21.15 11.83
N LEU A 404 -13.15 -20.91 12.10
CA LEU A 404 -12.48 -21.52 13.27
C LEU A 404 -12.76 -20.79 14.58
N LYS A 405 -12.63 -19.46 14.64
CA LYS A 405 -12.87 -18.68 15.87
C LYS A 405 -14.25 -18.91 16.53
N PRO A 406 -15.36 -19.00 15.77
CA PRO A 406 -16.67 -19.30 16.36
C PRO A 406 -16.76 -20.68 17.03
N LEU A 407 -15.86 -21.60 16.69
CA LEU A 407 -15.83 -22.97 17.19
C LEU A 407 -14.74 -23.18 18.26
N LYS A 408 -14.00 -22.12 18.61
CA LYS A 408 -12.85 -22.18 19.51
C LYS A 408 -13.25 -22.69 20.90
N ASP A 409 -14.37 -22.20 21.43
CA ASP A 409 -14.81 -22.50 22.79
C ASP A 409 -15.46 -23.89 22.89
N ASP A 410 -15.92 -24.44 21.76
CA ASP A 410 -16.55 -25.76 21.67
C ASP A 410 -15.51 -26.89 21.43
N HIS A 411 -14.34 -26.56 20.89
CA HIS A 411 -13.35 -27.55 20.47
C HIS A 411 -11.92 -27.11 20.79
N GLU A 412 -11.30 -27.77 21.79
CA GLU A 412 -9.93 -27.47 22.26
C GLU A 412 -8.88 -27.54 21.13
N ILE A 413 -9.00 -28.53 20.24
CA ILE A 413 -8.11 -28.70 19.08
C ILE A 413 -8.13 -27.48 18.14
N ILE A 414 -9.27 -26.78 18.03
CA ILE A 414 -9.39 -25.53 17.26
C ILE A 414 -8.70 -24.39 18.00
N ALA A 415 -8.84 -24.31 19.33
CA ALA A 415 -8.13 -23.32 20.14
C ALA A 415 -6.61 -23.46 20.01
N LYS A 416 -6.08 -24.68 20.16
CA LYS A 416 -4.66 -25.01 19.95
C LYS A 416 -4.19 -24.66 18.54
N LEU A 417 -4.97 -24.98 17.51
CA LEU A 417 -4.62 -24.65 16.12
C LEU A 417 -4.58 -23.14 15.86
N LEU A 418 -5.52 -22.39 16.42
CA LEU A 418 -5.54 -20.93 16.31
C LEU A 418 -4.34 -20.30 17.03
N GLU A 419 -4.00 -20.80 18.22
CA GLU A 419 -2.80 -20.39 18.96
C GLU A 419 -1.53 -20.67 18.14
N TYR A 420 -1.37 -21.90 17.64
CA TYR A 420 -0.24 -22.30 16.80
C TYR A 420 -0.09 -21.40 15.56
N LYS A 421 -1.17 -21.17 14.81
CA LYS A 421 -1.15 -20.30 13.63
C LYS A 421 -0.81 -18.85 13.97
N ASN A 422 -1.28 -18.34 15.12
CA ASN A 422 -0.93 -17.00 15.57
C ASN A 422 0.57 -16.93 15.91
N ILE A 423 1.10 -17.89 16.66
CA ILE A 423 2.52 -17.93 17.04
C ILE A 423 3.41 -18.02 15.81
N VAL A 424 3.15 -18.95 14.89
CA VAL A 424 3.95 -19.11 13.65
C VAL A 424 3.97 -17.82 12.83
N LYS A 425 2.84 -17.11 12.75
CA LYS A 425 2.78 -15.81 12.08
C LYS A 425 3.55 -14.75 12.86
N LEU A 426 3.37 -14.68 14.18
CA LEU A 426 4.02 -13.70 15.04
C LEU A 426 5.54 -13.83 14.99
N SER A 427 6.06 -15.05 15.20
CA SER A 427 7.50 -15.31 15.17
C SER A 427 8.06 -15.10 13.77
N GLY A 428 7.55 -15.85 12.79
CA GLY A 428 8.14 -15.87 11.45
C GLY A 428 8.02 -14.54 10.71
N THR A 429 6.92 -13.80 10.88
CA THR A 429 6.77 -12.50 10.22
C THR A 429 7.49 -11.41 11.03
N TYR A 430 7.21 -11.25 12.32
CA TYR A 430 7.61 -10.04 13.04
C TYR A 430 8.86 -10.23 13.88
N ILE A 431 8.87 -11.21 14.79
CA ILE A 431 9.95 -11.33 15.78
C ILE A 431 11.27 -11.78 15.13
N ASP A 432 11.22 -12.70 14.17
CA ASP A 432 12.42 -13.28 13.57
C ASP A 432 12.91 -12.47 12.36
N THR A 433 11.97 -11.97 11.53
CA THR A 433 12.31 -11.35 10.24
C THR A 433 12.54 -9.84 10.33
N LEU A 434 11.75 -9.09 11.13
CA LEU A 434 11.89 -7.63 11.21
C LEU A 434 13.29 -7.17 11.68
N PRO A 435 13.93 -7.80 12.68
CA PRO A 435 15.30 -7.46 13.06
C PRO A 435 16.32 -7.52 11.91
N THR A 436 16.12 -8.44 10.95
CA THR A 436 17.00 -8.57 9.77
C THR A 436 16.85 -7.44 8.76
N LYS A 437 15.86 -6.54 8.96
CA LYS A 437 15.54 -5.41 8.09
C LYS A 437 16.07 -4.07 8.61
N GLN A 438 16.81 -4.05 9.72
CA GLN A 438 17.50 -2.83 10.12
C GLN A 438 18.51 -2.43 9.05
N ASN A 439 18.56 -1.14 8.73
CA ASN A 439 19.59 -0.60 7.87
C ASN A 439 20.94 -0.68 8.61
N PRO A 440 22.00 -1.23 7.99
CA PRO A 440 23.28 -1.45 8.66
C PRO A 440 24.05 -0.17 8.97
N THR A 441 23.71 0.95 8.34
CA THR A 441 24.35 2.26 8.55
C THR A 441 23.68 3.04 9.68
N THR A 442 22.35 3.06 9.73
CA THR A 442 21.64 3.80 10.78
C THR A 442 21.37 2.96 12.03
N GLU A 443 21.54 1.63 11.94
CA GLU A 443 21.15 0.65 12.96
C GLU A 443 19.66 0.74 13.33
N ARG A 444 18.84 1.26 12.40
CA ARG A 444 17.41 1.48 12.59
C ARG A 444 16.65 0.84 11.45
N TRP A 445 15.43 0.40 11.76
CA TRP A 445 14.47 0.05 10.73
C TRP A 445 13.73 1.31 10.27
N HIS A 446 13.65 1.56 8.96
CA HIS A 446 12.94 2.72 8.42
C HIS A 446 11.67 2.24 7.71
N SER A 447 10.50 2.62 8.24
CA SER A 447 9.22 2.31 7.60
C SER A 447 8.91 3.34 6.53
N ARG A 448 8.25 2.92 5.45
CA ARG A 448 7.71 3.83 4.42
C ARG A 448 6.26 4.16 4.73
N PHE A 449 5.93 5.45 4.75
CA PHE A 449 4.58 5.98 4.97
C PHE A 449 4.01 6.51 3.67
N ASN A 450 2.78 6.11 3.37
CA ASN A 450 2.02 6.62 2.25
C ASN A 450 0.87 7.49 2.79
N PRO A 451 0.95 8.84 2.70
CA PRO A 451 -0.09 9.75 3.18
C PRO A 451 -1.41 9.63 2.40
N MET A 452 -1.34 9.00 1.23
CA MET A 452 -2.45 8.77 0.32
C MET A 452 -2.82 7.28 0.20
N GLY A 453 -2.30 6.44 1.10
CA GLY A 453 -2.36 4.98 0.97
C GLY A 453 -3.78 4.39 0.98
N THR A 454 -4.73 5.07 1.62
CA THR A 454 -6.15 4.72 1.51
C THR A 454 -6.93 5.78 0.74
N VAL A 455 -7.95 5.36 0.00
CA VAL A 455 -8.87 6.28 -0.71
C VAL A 455 -9.57 7.25 0.24
N THR A 456 -9.73 6.89 1.52
CA THR A 456 -10.30 7.75 2.56
C THR A 456 -9.29 8.78 3.09
N GLY A 457 -8.00 8.62 2.82
CA GLY A 457 -6.96 9.58 3.19
C GLY A 457 -6.15 9.22 4.41
N ARG A 458 -6.50 8.13 5.10
CA ARG A 458 -5.65 7.58 6.15
C ARG A 458 -4.32 7.15 5.58
N PHE A 459 -3.27 7.40 6.37
CA PHE A 459 -1.96 6.84 6.14
C PHE A 459 -2.03 5.32 6.02
N SER A 460 -1.16 4.77 5.19
CA SER A 460 -0.72 3.39 5.35
C SER A 460 0.79 3.38 5.51
N SER A 461 1.34 2.29 6.04
CA SER A 461 2.77 2.05 5.99
C SER A 461 3.10 0.65 5.47
N GLY A 462 4.35 0.43 5.11
CA GLY A 462 4.90 -0.93 5.04
C GLY A 462 4.73 -1.71 3.76
N LYS A 463 4.47 -1.05 2.64
CA LYS A 463 4.81 -1.60 1.33
C LYS A 463 5.44 -0.49 0.52
N ASP A 464 6.71 -0.66 0.22
CA ASP A 464 7.25 -0.10 -1.01
C ASP A 464 6.51 -0.83 -2.15
N GLU A 465 5.92 -0.07 -3.09
CA GLU A 465 5.26 -0.69 -4.25
C GLU A 465 6.26 -1.48 -5.11
N GLU A 466 7.56 -1.26 -4.91
CA GLU A 466 8.65 -1.87 -5.65
C GLU A 466 9.45 -2.90 -4.83
N ASP A 467 9.17 -3.07 -3.52
CA ASP A 467 9.69 -4.17 -2.72
C ASP A 467 9.05 -5.51 -3.17
N LYS A 468 9.68 -6.10 -4.18
CA LYS A 468 9.35 -7.42 -4.74
C LYS A 468 9.64 -8.57 -3.77
N THR A 469 10.27 -8.32 -2.61
CA THR A 469 10.65 -9.38 -1.66
C THR A 469 9.47 -9.90 -0.83
N GLN A 470 8.27 -9.29 -0.93
CA GLN A 470 7.09 -9.62 -0.12
C GLN A 470 7.30 -9.52 1.39
N GLN A 471 8.36 -8.83 1.84
CA GLN A 471 8.75 -8.70 3.24
C GLN A 471 8.52 -7.30 3.80
N GLY A 472 7.74 -6.45 3.13
CA GLY A 472 7.37 -5.12 3.62
C GLY A 472 6.66 -5.15 4.98
N PHE A 473 7.16 -4.36 5.92
CA PHE A 473 6.68 -4.27 7.30
C PHE A 473 5.88 -3.00 7.55
N ASN A 474 4.66 -3.15 8.07
CA ASN A 474 3.76 -2.03 8.33
C ASN A 474 3.75 -1.67 9.81
N VAL A 475 4.33 -0.52 10.18
CA VAL A 475 4.36 -0.05 11.58
C VAL A 475 2.96 0.18 12.15
N GLN A 476 1.96 0.54 11.34
CA GLN A 476 0.58 0.74 11.82
C GLN A 476 -0.14 -0.58 12.18
N ASN A 477 0.39 -1.74 11.79
CA ASN A 477 -0.26 -3.04 11.99
C ASN A 477 0.60 -4.00 12.83
N GLN A 478 1.49 -3.48 13.69
CA GLN A 478 2.32 -4.30 14.57
C GLN A 478 1.45 -4.99 15.64
N PRO A 479 1.54 -6.32 15.79
CA PRO A 479 0.88 -7.06 16.87
C PRO A 479 1.29 -6.49 18.23
N GLN A 480 0.36 -6.45 19.19
CA GLN A 480 0.61 -5.90 20.52
C GLN A 480 1.81 -6.60 21.17
N GLU A 481 1.93 -7.90 21.00
CA GLU A 481 3.00 -8.74 21.53
C GLU A 481 4.38 -8.46 20.91
N ALA A 482 4.43 -7.85 19.72
CA ALA A 482 5.68 -7.47 19.06
C ALA A 482 6.07 -6.01 19.34
N ARG A 483 5.14 -5.16 19.81
CA ARG A 483 5.43 -3.74 20.10
C ARG A 483 6.56 -3.52 21.09
N PRO A 484 6.77 -4.34 22.15
CA PRO A 484 7.88 -4.14 23.07
C PRO A 484 9.27 -4.29 22.44
N MET A 485 9.35 -4.86 21.22
CA MET A 485 10.59 -4.87 20.44
C MET A 485 11.01 -3.47 20.01
N PHE A 486 10.11 -2.49 19.99
CA PHE A 486 10.42 -1.13 19.57
C PHE A 486 10.68 -0.24 20.79
N GLY A 487 11.84 0.41 20.80
CA GLY A 487 12.27 1.26 21.91
C GLY A 487 12.77 2.64 21.47
N PRO A 488 12.76 3.64 22.37
CA PRO A 488 13.46 4.90 22.16
C PRO A 488 14.99 4.71 22.33
N PRO A 489 15.82 5.65 21.85
CA PRO A 489 17.25 5.67 22.16
C PRO A 489 17.50 5.91 23.67
N PRO A 490 18.70 5.60 24.18
CA PRO A 490 19.05 5.85 25.59
C PRO A 490 18.83 7.32 26.01
N GLY A 491 18.29 7.53 27.22
CA GLY A 491 17.99 8.86 27.76
C GLY A 491 16.67 9.46 27.23
N LYS A 492 15.88 8.70 26.47
CA LYS A 492 14.59 9.11 25.94
C LYS A 492 13.47 8.14 26.29
N LEU A 493 12.24 8.63 26.15
CA LEU A 493 10.99 7.93 26.35
C LEU A 493 10.12 8.04 25.10
N LEU A 494 9.14 7.16 24.99
CA LEU A 494 8.03 7.32 24.06
C LEU A 494 6.81 7.85 24.82
N VAL A 495 6.13 8.84 24.27
CA VAL A 495 4.85 9.35 24.80
C VAL A 495 3.79 9.16 23.72
N GLY A 496 2.84 8.26 23.94
CA GLY A 496 1.73 8.00 23.03
C GLY A 496 0.53 8.86 23.40
N ALA A 497 -0.09 9.51 22.42
CA ALA A 497 -1.32 10.28 22.59
C ALA A 497 -2.37 9.80 21.59
N ASP A 498 -3.45 9.20 22.08
CA ASP A 498 -4.51 8.56 21.27
C ASP A 498 -5.84 9.30 21.37
N PHE A 499 -6.48 9.58 20.24
CA PHE A 499 -7.78 10.24 20.20
C PHE A 499 -8.90 9.37 20.80
N LYS A 500 -9.59 9.90 21.81
CA LYS A 500 -10.77 9.23 22.39
C LYS A 500 -11.93 9.21 21.43
N ALA A 501 -12.19 8.02 20.87
CA ALA A 501 -13.39 7.72 20.11
C ALA A 501 -13.58 8.67 18.90
N GLN A 502 -12.48 8.91 18.18
CA GLN A 502 -12.38 9.87 17.08
C GLN A 502 -13.55 9.80 16.08
N GLU A 503 -13.82 8.59 15.54
CA GLU A 503 -14.85 8.39 14.52
C GLU A 503 -16.27 8.72 15.01
N ILE A 504 -16.62 8.39 16.25
CA ILE A 504 -17.97 8.65 16.78
C ILE A 504 -18.17 10.13 17.15
N ARG A 505 -17.10 10.84 17.54
CA ARG A 505 -17.13 12.31 17.66
C ARG A 505 -17.38 12.97 16.31
N CYS A 506 -16.68 12.50 15.27
CA CYS A 506 -16.92 12.93 13.90
C CYS A 506 -18.37 12.67 13.46
N VAL A 507 -18.95 11.50 13.76
CA VAL A 507 -20.37 11.22 13.50
C VAL A 507 -21.30 12.18 14.25
N ALA A 508 -21.05 12.42 15.54
CA ALA A 508 -21.84 13.34 16.36
C ALA A 508 -21.85 14.75 15.75
N TYR A 509 -20.69 15.25 15.35
CA TYR A 509 -20.52 16.54 14.70
C TYR A 509 -21.20 16.59 13.32
N LEU A 510 -20.92 15.64 12.42
CA LEU A 510 -21.45 15.65 11.06
C LEU A 510 -22.98 15.46 11.01
N SER A 511 -23.54 14.70 11.95
CA SER A 511 -24.99 14.45 12.04
C SER A 511 -25.75 15.46 12.89
N GLY A 512 -25.05 16.16 13.81
CA GLY A 512 -25.66 17.07 14.77
C GLY A 512 -26.54 16.38 15.82
N GLU A 513 -26.36 15.07 16.04
CA GLU A 513 -27.22 14.22 16.89
C GLU A 513 -27.05 14.55 18.39
N PRO A 514 -28.09 15.12 19.05
CA PRO A 514 -27.99 15.57 20.44
C PRO A 514 -27.61 14.47 21.42
N VAL A 515 -28.09 13.23 21.23
CA VAL A 515 -27.76 12.12 22.14
C VAL A 515 -26.24 11.87 22.20
N LEU A 516 -25.56 11.97 21.06
CA LEU A 516 -24.11 11.77 20.99
C LEU A 516 -23.35 13.00 21.47
N ILE A 517 -23.79 14.19 21.06
CA ILE A 517 -23.17 15.46 21.47
C ILE A 517 -23.20 15.61 22.99
N ASP A 518 -24.37 15.39 23.60
CA ASP A 518 -24.55 15.45 25.06
C ASP A 518 -23.65 14.47 25.80
N ALA A 519 -23.46 13.25 25.26
CA ALA A 519 -22.58 12.26 25.86
C ALA A 519 -21.15 12.82 25.97
N PHE A 520 -20.64 13.44 24.91
CA PHE A 520 -19.30 14.03 24.91
C PHE A 520 -19.18 15.29 25.77
N LEU A 521 -20.19 16.17 25.77
CA LEU A 521 -20.21 17.36 26.63
C LEU A 521 -20.22 17.00 28.12
N LYS A 522 -20.84 15.88 28.48
CA LYS A 522 -20.90 15.35 29.85
C LYS A 522 -19.73 14.41 30.19
N ASN A 523 -18.75 14.27 29.29
CA ASN A 523 -17.62 13.34 29.41
C ASN A 523 -18.04 11.88 29.69
N LEU A 524 -19.15 11.45 29.09
CA LEU A 524 -19.68 10.09 29.19
C LEU A 524 -19.18 9.24 28.02
N ASP A 525 -19.15 7.93 28.24
CA ASP A 525 -18.89 6.97 27.17
C ASP A 525 -20.09 6.91 26.23
N PRO A 526 -19.90 7.13 24.92
CA PRO A 526 -21.01 7.24 23.98
C PRO A 526 -21.73 5.89 23.79
N TYR A 527 -21.01 4.76 23.88
CA TYR A 527 -21.60 3.43 23.75
C TYR A 527 -22.43 3.05 24.95
N ALA A 528 -21.95 3.35 26.16
CA ALA A 528 -22.71 3.16 27.39
C ALA A 528 -23.92 4.11 27.45
N THR A 529 -23.79 5.34 26.95
CA THR A 529 -24.90 6.30 26.85
C THR A 529 -25.99 5.77 25.92
N MET A 530 -25.61 5.31 24.72
CA MET A 530 -26.55 4.66 23.79
C MET A 530 -27.19 3.41 24.41
N ALA A 531 -26.40 2.57 25.09
CA ALA A 531 -26.91 1.37 25.76
C ALA A 531 -27.90 1.71 26.89
N SER A 532 -27.60 2.74 27.69
CA SER A 532 -28.46 3.19 28.78
C SER A 532 -29.81 3.67 28.26
N ASN A 533 -29.79 4.50 27.22
CA ASN A 533 -31.00 5.02 26.58
C ASN A 533 -31.81 3.91 25.90
N PHE A 534 -31.14 3.02 25.18
CA PHE A 534 -31.78 1.92 24.44
C PHE A 534 -32.41 0.88 25.38
N TYR A 535 -31.62 0.34 26.31
CA TYR A 535 -32.09 -0.69 27.26
C TYR A 535 -32.92 -0.12 28.41
N LYS A 536 -33.01 1.22 28.53
CA LYS A 536 -33.68 1.93 29.63
C LYS A 536 -33.15 1.50 30.99
N ARG A 537 -31.83 1.37 31.09
CA ARG A 537 -31.10 0.97 32.31
C ARG A 537 -30.18 2.09 32.78
N PRO A 538 -29.92 2.23 34.10
CA PRO A 538 -28.99 3.23 34.61
C PRO A 538 -27.61 3.13 33.93
N TYR A 539 -26.99 4.27 33.61
CA TYR A 539 -25.67 4.33 32.96
C TYR A 539 -24.62 3.48 33.68
N VAL A 540 -24.60 3.54 35.01
CA VAL A 540 -23.66 2.77 35.86
C VAL A 540 -23.76 1.25 35.66
N GLU A 541 -24.93 0.72 35.31
CA GLU A 541 -25.13 -0.72 35.09
C GLU A 541 -24.66 -1.19 33.70
N VAL A 542 -24.56 -0.26 32.75
CA VAL A 542 -24.22 -0.54 31.35
C VAL A 542 -22.89 0.06 30.94
N TYR A 543 -22.17 0.68 31.87
CA TYR A 543 -20.83 1.22 31.65
C TYR A 543 -19.77 0.09 31.62
N LYS A 544 -18.50 0.39 31.92
CA LYS A 544 -17.44 -0.58 32.15
C LYS A 544 -17.56 -1.18 33.56
N ASN A 545 -17.08 -2.41 33.71
CA ASN A 545 -16.90 -3.06 34.99
C ASN A 545 -15.77 -2.38 35.80
N PRO A 546 -15.65 -2.61 37.13
CA PRO A 546 -14.59 -2.03 37.96
C PRO A 546 -13.16 -2.36 37.50
N ASP A 547 -12.97 -3.49 36.81
CA ASP A 547 -11.69 -3.90 36.21
C ASP A 547 -11.41 -3.22 34.85
N GLY A 548 -12.27 -2.30 34.42
CA GLY A 548 -12.17 -1.59 33.14
C GLY A 548 -12.71 -2.36 31.92
N SER A 549 -13.16 -3.61 32.09
CA SER A 549 -13.72 -4.42 31.00
C SER A 549 -15.12 -3.97 30.58
N ASP A 550 -15.49 -4.24 29.33
CA ASP A 550 -16.81 -3.87 28.81
C ASP A 550 -17.93 -4.75 29.40
N THR A 551 -19.01 -4.13 29.88
CA THR A 551 -20.25 -4.88 30.14
C THR A 551 -20.82 -5.45 28.84
N LYS A 552 -21.61 -6.52 28.95
CA LYS A 552 -22.29 -7.14 27.80
C LYS A 552 -23.13 -6.13 27.01
N ALA A 553 -23.86 -5.25 27.71
CA ALA A 553 -24.70 -4.23 27.11
C ALA A 553 -23.88 -3.21 26.31
N ARG A 554 -22.80 -2.65 26.90
CA ARG A 554 -21.89 -1.72 26.20
C ARG A 554 -21.26 -2.36 24.97
N LYS A 555 -20.76 -3.59 25.11
CA LYS A 555 -20.09 -4.34 24.04
C LYS A 555 -21.06 -4.61 22.88
N GLN A 556 -22.27 -5.09 23.17
CA GLN A 556 -23.30 -5.31 22.17
C GLN A 556 -23.68 -4.00 21.46
N MET A 557 -23.85 -2.90 22.20
CA MET A 557 -24.15 -1.59 21.61
C MET A 557 -23.03 -1.10 20.69
N LYS A 558 -21.76 -1.16 21.12
CA LYS A 558 -20.60 -0.79 20.29
C LYS A 558 -20.56 -1.59 18.99
N VAL A 559 -20.74 -2.90 19.08
CA VAL A 559 -20.72 -3.82 17.94
C VAL A 559 -21.87 -3.51 16.97
N ALA A 560 -23.10 -3.37 17.49
CA ALA A 560 -24.27 -3.06 16.68
C ALA A 560 -24.16 -1.68 16.03
N TRP A 561 -23.69 -0.66 16.76
CA TRP A 561 -23.44 0.68 16.24
C TRP A 561 -22.46 0.67 15.06
N LEU A 562 -21.28 0.08 15.24
CA LEU A 562 -20.27 0.02 14.17
C LEU A 562 -20.78 -0.75 12.95
N ALA A 563 -21.49 -1.86 13.17
CA ALA A 563 -22.09 -2.63 12.09
C ALA A 563 -23.13 -1.82 11.30
N THR A 564 -24.04 -1.15 12.01
CA THR A 564 -25.16 -0.43 11.40
C THR A 564 -24.76 0.88 10.73
N LEU A 565 -23.85 1.65 11.33
CA LEU A 565 -23.32 2.89 10.76
C LEU A 565 -22.69 2.67 9.37
N TYR A 566 -22.02 1.53 9.19
CA TYR A 566 -21.37 1.16 7.92
C TYR A 566 -22.25 0.34 6.97
N GLY A 567 -23.57 0.39 7.16
CA GLY A 567 -24.56 -0.15 6.22
C GLY A 567 -24.56 -1.68 6.14
N MET A 568 -24.31 -2.36 7.26
CA MET A 568 -24.47 -3.80 7.37
C MET A 568 -25.94 -4.21 7.16
N SER A 569 -26.15 -5.36 6.52
CA SER A 569 -27.49 -5.93 6.32
C SER A 569 -28.06 -6.48 7.63
N ASP A 570 -29.39 -6.47 7.76
CA ASP A 570 -30.06 -6.96 8.97
C ASP A 570 -29.79 -8.46 9.21
N TYR A 571 -29.56 -9.24 8.14
CA TYR A 571 -29.14 -10.64 8.25
C TYR A 571 -27.77 -10.78 8.91
N SER A 572 -26.81 -9.94 8.52
CA SER A 572 -25.47 -9.93 9.11
C SER A 572 -25.49 -9.41 10.55
N LEU A 573 -26.35 -8.42 10.85
CA LEU A 573 -26.55 -7.93 12.21
C LEU A 573 -27.15 -9.01 13.12
N ALA A 574 -28.17 -9.73 12.64
CA ALA A 574 -28.79 -10.84 13.37
C ALA A 574 -27.79 -11.93 13.72
N HIS A 575 -26.96 -12.35 12.76
CA HIS A 575 -25.88 -13.31 13.00
C HIS A 575 -24.86 -12.79 14.03
N MET A 576 -24.53 -11.49 13.99
CA MET A 576 -23.59 -10.88 14.92
C MET A 576 -24.15 -10.75 16.35
N LEU A 577 -25.45 -10.51 16.47
CA LEU A 577 -26.16 -10.40 17.74
C LEU A 577 -26.62 -11.76 18.30
N GLY A 578 -26.59 -12.83 17.50
CA GLY A 578 -27.13 -14.15 17.87
C GLY A 578 -28.65 -14.16 17.97
N THR A 579 -29.34 -13.34 17.17
CA THR A 579 -30.78 -13.12 17.22
C THR A 579 -31.46 -13.48 15.90
N ALA A 580 -32.80 -13.50 15.88
CA ALA A 580 -33.53 -13.67 14.63
C ALA A 580 -33.44 -12.39 13.76
N LYS A 581 -33.55 -12.54 12.43
CA LYS A 581 -33.54 -11.37 11.50
C LYS A 581 -34.57 -10.31 11.90
N LYS A 582 -35.76 -10.74 12.34
CA LYS A 582 -36.84 -9.85 12.76
C LYS A 582 -36.41 -8.99 13.96
N GLU A 583 -35.87 -9.62 15.00
CA GLU A 583 -35.36 -8.94 16.20
C GLU A 583 -34.22 -7.96 15.87
N ALA A 584 -33.31 -8.33 14.97
CA ALA A 584 -32.25 -7.42 14.52
C ALA A 584 -32.79 -6.21 13.73
N THR A 585 -33.89 -6.38 13.00
CA THR A 585 -34.57 -5.30 12.28
C THR A 585 -35.23 -4.34 13.28
N GLU A 586 -35.99 -4.88 14.23
CA GLU A 586 -36.64 -4.12 15.31
C GLU A 586 -35.60 -3.36 16.15
N PHE A 587 -34.50 -4.02 16.54
CA PHE A 587 -33.38 -3.39 17.25
C PHE A 587 -32.82 -2.19 16.51
N LYS A 588 -32.58 -2.33 15.19
CA LYS A 588 -32.04 -1.28 14.35
C LYS A 588 -33.02 -0.11 14.20
N GLU A 589 -34.30 -0.41 14.02
CA GLU A 589 -35.37 0.60 13.93
C GLU A 589 -35.51 1.39 15.22
N GLU A 590 -35.51 0.73 16.39
CA GLU A 590 -35.57 1.39 17.69
C GLU A 590 -34.31 2.23 17.97
N LEU A 591 -33.12 1.71 17.66
CA LEU A 591 -31.87 2.43 17.84
C LEU A 591 -31.84 3.73 17.02
N PHE A 592 -32.13 3.65 15.71
CA PHE A 592 -32.16 4.85 14.88
C PHE A 592 -33.39 5.73 15.12
N GLY A 593 -34.47 5.17 15.65
CA GLY A 593 -35.63 5.92 16.14
C GLY A 593 -35.28 6.80 17.34
N SER A 594 -34.36 6.35 18.20
CA SER A 594 -33.85 7.14 19.33
C SER A 594 -32.85 8.25 18.94
N MET A 595 -32.36 8.25 17.69
CA MET A 595 -31.38 9.20 17.15
C MET A 595 -31.84 9.75 15.79
N PRO A 596 -32.90 10.60 15.78
CA PRO A 596 -33.57 11.01 14.56
C PRO A 596 -32.71 11.86 13.62
N LYS A 597 -31.78 12.68 14.15
CA LYS A 597 -30.91 13.51 13.29
C LYS A 597 -29.84 12.66 12.61
N LEU A 598 -29.28 11.69 13.31
CA LEU A 598 -28.40 10.69 12.71
C LEU A 598 -29.10 9.92 11.58
N SER A 599 -30.31 9.44 11.82
CA SER A 599 -31.09 8.71 10.82
C SER A 599 -31.36 9.56 9.58
N ALA A 600 -31.76 10.82 9.77
CA ALA A 600 -31.95 11.77 8.68
C ALA A 600 -30.65 12.03 7.91
N TRP A 601 -29.52 12.17 8.62
CA TRP A 601 -28.21 12.38 8.02
C TRP A 601 -27.74 11.17 7.18
N LEU A 602 -27.93 9.95 7.67
CA LEU A 602 -27.61 8.72 6.92
C LEU A 602 -28.43 8.61 5.64
N LYS A 603 -29.73 8.90 5.71
CA LYS A 603 -30.61 8.90 4.54
C LYS A 603 -30.20 9.98 3.53
N ALA A 604 -29.94 11.20 3.99
CA ALA A 604 -29.49 12.30 3.14
C ALA A 604 -28.16 11.98 2.45
N ASN A 605 -27.24 11.28 3.12
CA ASN A 605 -25.99 10.81 2.53
C ASN A 605 -26.21 9.81 1.41
N GLU A 606 -27.09 8.82 1.63
CA GLU A 606 -27.41 7.83 0.59
C GLU A 606 -28.03 8.52 -0.64
N GLU A 607 -28.97 9.44 -0.43
CA GLU A 607 -29.60 10.20 -1.50
C GLU A 607 -28.59 11.08 -2.25
N PHE A 608 -27.71 11.76 -1.51
CA PHE A 608 -26.67 12.61 -2.09
C PHE A 608 -25.71 11.81 -2.97
N VAL A 609 -25.20 10.67 -2.49
CA VAL A 609 -24.22 9.88 -3.26
C VAL A 609 -24.87 9.21 -4.47
N ARG A 610 -26.15 8.80 -4.39
CA ARG A 610 -26.88 8.27 -5.54
C ARG A 610 -27.09 9.30 -6.64
N LYS A 611 -27.35 10.55 -6.25
CA LYS A 611 -27.54 11.65 -7.20
C LYS A 611 -26.22 12.11 -7.82
N ASN A 612 -25.22 12.34 -6.97
CA ASN A 612 -23.99 13.03 -7.38
C ASN A 612 -22.85 12.07 -7.75
N GLY A 613 -22.86 10.85 -7.23
CA GLY A 613 -21.78 9.87 -7.41
C GLY A 613 -20.52 10.22 -6.65
N TYR A 614 -20.61 11.03 -5.58
CA TYR A 614 -19.51 11.33 -4.67
C TYR A 614 -20.04 11.80 -3.31
N VAL A 615 -19.15 11.91 -2.32
CA VAL A 615 -19.38 12.53 -1.01
C VAL A 615 -18.20 13.42 -0.62
N TRP A 616 -18.44 14.30 0.36
CA TRP A 616 -17.44 15.19 0.93
C TRP A 616 -17.05 14.76 2.34
N ALA A 617 -15.74 14.80 2.63
CA ALA A 617 -15.25 14.87 4.00
C ALA A 617 -15.57 16.24 4.61
N ASP A 618 -15.22 16.44 5.87
CA ASP A 618 -15.44 17.69 6.60
C ASP A 618 -14.85 18.89 5.86
N LEU A 619 -15.51 20.04 6.03
CA LEU A 619 -15.20 21.32 5.35
C LEU A 619 -15.15 21.25 3.82
N LYS A 620 -15.58 20.14 3.22
CA LYS A 620 -15.37 19.83 1.79
C LYS A 620 -13.88 19.88 1.41
N ALA A 621 -12.99 19.61 2.36
CA ALA A 621 -11.54 19.57 2.16
C ALA A 621 -11.12 18.40 1.26
N ARG A 622 -11.90 17.32 1.25
CA ARG A 622 -11.63 16.13 0.42
C ARG A 622 -12.91 15.54 -0.17
N LYS A 623 -12.81 15.04 -1.41
CA LYS A 623 -13.89 14.40 -2.15
C LYS A 623 -13.65 12.91 -2.31
N ARG A 624 -14.66 12.07 -2.08
CA ARG A 624 -14.67 10.65 -2.42
C ARG A 624 -15.69 10.39 -3.54
N ARG A 625 -15.21 10.07 -4.73
CA ARG A 625 -15.93 9.72 -5.97
C ARG A 625 -16.32 8.24 -5.98
N LEU A 626 -17.62 8.00 -6.09
CA LEU A 626 -18.28 6.70 -6.03
C LEU A 626 -19.26 6.57 -7.21
N PRO A 627 -18.77 6.49 -8.47
CA PRO A 627 -19.63 6.47 -9.66
C PRO A 627 -20.58 5.27 -9.68
N ASP A 628 -20.16 4.13 -9.11
CA ASP A 628 -20.99 2.93 -8.96
C ASP A 628 -22.29 3.18 -8.17
N ALA A 629 -22.35 4.19 -7.30
CA ALA A 629 -23.56 4.53 -6.54
C ALA A 629 -24.70 5.07 -7.43
N LYS A 630 -24.37 5.59 -8.63
CA LYS A 630 -25.33 6.12 -9.60
C LYS A 630 -25.94 5.04 -10.50
N LEU A 631 -25.39 3.82 -10.47
CA LEU A 631 -25.85 2.75 -11.34
C LEU A 631 -27.28 2.30 -10.95
N PRO A 632 -28.16 2.02 -11.93
CA PRO A 632 -29.49 1.50 -11.65
C PRO A 632 -29.38 0.04 -11.19
N ARG A 633 -30.23 -0.38 -10.23
CA ARG A 633 -30.24 -1.77 -9.79
C ARG A 633 -30.74 -2.70 -10.90
N LYS A 634 -30.09 -3.86 -11.04
CA LYS A 634 -30.59 -4.96 -11.87
C LYS A 634 -31.54 -5.85 -11.08
N ASN A 635 -32.58 -6.36 -11.74
CA ASN A 635 -33.42 -7.40 -11.15
C ASN A 635 -32.61 -8.69 -10.96
N ILE A 636 -32.75 -9.34 -9.80
CA ILE A 636 -32.08 -10.61 -9.51
C ILE A 636 -33.10 -11.74 -9.76
N PRO A 637 -32.92 -12.60 -10.77
CA PRO A 637 -33.85 -13.69 -11.03
C PRO A 637 -33.76 -14.76 -9.94
N TYR A 638 -34.79 -14.88 -9.10
CA TYR A 638 -34.84 -15.82 -7.98
C TYR A 638 -34.83 -17.28 -8.46
N GLY A 639 -34.13 -18.16 -7.73
CA GLY A 639 -34.11 -19.61 -7.97
C GLY A 639 -33.15 -20.12 -9.06
N LYS A 640 -32.35 -19.25 -9.70
CA LYS A 640 -31.43 -19.61 -10.79
C LYS A 640 -29.95 -19.37 -10.44
N TRP A 641 -29.49 -19.94 -9.33
CA TRP A 641 -28.16 -19.70 -8.75
C TRP A 641 -26.98 -20.08 -9.68
N ASN A 642 -27.21 -20.98 -10.64
CA ASN A 642 -26.20 -21.40 -11.64
C ASN A 642 -26.27 -20.63 -12.97
N ASP A 643 -27.19 -19.66 -13.10
CA ASP A 643 -27.35 -18.87 -14.33
C ASP A 643 -26.30 -17.73 -14.36
N PRO A 644 -25.49 -17.59 -15.42
CA PRO A 644 -24.55 -16.47 -15.56
C PRO A 644 -25.21 -15.09 -15.40
N LYS A 645 -26.49 -14.93 -15.77
CA LYS A 645 -27.25 -13.69 -15.59
C LYS A 645 -27.55 -13.40 -14.12
N TYR A 646 -27.76 -14.44 -13.31
CA TYR A 646 -27.93 -14.29 -11.86
C TYR A 646 -26.66 -13.71 -11.24
N GLU A 647 -25.51 -14.31 -11.56
CA GLU A 647 -24.23 -13.87 -10.99
C GLU A 647 -23.83 -12.47 -11.49
N ASP A 648 -24.09 -12.12 -12.75
CA ASP A 648 -23.88 -10.76 -13.27
C ASP A 648 -24.75 -9.72 -12.54
N ALA A 649 -26.06 -9.98 -12.39
CA ALA A 649 -26.97 -9.07 -11.68
C ALA A 649 -26.58 -8.92 -10.21
N ARG A 650 -26.20 -10.01 -9.54
CA ARG A 650 -25.72 -10.01 -8.16
C ARG A 650 -24.42 -9.21 -8.03
N LYS A 651 -23.41 -9.44 -8.87
CA LYS A 651 -22.14 -8.69 -8.87
C LYS A 651 -22.37 -7.22 -9.14
N HIS A 652 -23.25 -6.89 -10.09
CA HIS A 652 -23.63 -5.51 -10.39
C HIS A 652 -24.25 -4.81 -9.17
N ASN A 653 -25.29 -5.39 -8.56
CA ASN A 653 -25.92 -4.82 -7.36
C ASN A 653 -24.95 -4.78 -6.15
N SER A 654 -24.02 -5.73 -6.06
CA SER A 654 -22.99 -5.74 -5.00
C SER A 654 -22.05 -4.53 -5.09
N ARG A 655 -21.67 -4.10 -6.30
CA ARG A 655 -20.87 -2.88 -6.51
C ARG A 655 -21.60 -1.63 -6.03
N ILE A 656 -22.89 -1.51 -6.37
CA ILE A 656 -23.75 -0.41 -5.88
C ILE A 656 -23.76 -0.42 -4.35
N ASN A 657 -24.07 -1.57 -3.73
CA ASN A 657 -24.13 -1.67 -2.28
C ASN A 657 -22.78 -1.37 -1.60
N ARG A 658 -21.67 -1.74 -2.23
CA ARG A 658 -20.32 -1.39 -1.77
C ARG A 658 -20.11 0.13 -1.81
N ALA A 659 -20.48 0.78 -2.91
CA ALA A 659 -20.36 2.23 -3.05
C ALA A 659 -21.19 2.98 -1.99
N LEU A 660 -22.41 2.53 -1.70
CA LEU A 660 -23.26 3.14 -0.68
C LEU A 660 -22.67 3.00 0.74
N ARG A 661 -22.13 1.82 1.08
CA ARG A 661 -21.43 1.64 2.37
C ARG A 661 -20.17 2.51 2.48
N GLN A 662 -19.42 2.61 1.38
CA GLN A 662 -18.23 3.44 1.31
C GLN A 662 -18.54 4.93 1.44
N ALA A 663 -19.74 5.38 1.03
CA ALA A 663 -20.13 6.78 1.11
C ALA A 663 -20.10 7.30 2.57
N THR A 664 -20.86 6.69 3.47
CA THR A 664 -20.86 7.08 4.89
C THR A 664 -19.48 6.88 5.52
N ASN A 665 -18.84 5.75 5.24
CA ASN A 665 -17.52 5.45 5.78
C ASN A 665 -16.46 6.50 5.38
N ALA A 666 -16.45 6.92 4.12
CA ALA A 666 -15.51 7.93 3.63
C ALA A 666 -15.73 9.31 4.26
N ARG A 667 -16.99 9.69 4.55
CA ARG A 667 -17.26 10.93 5.28
C ARG A 667 -16.67 10.87 6.68
N VAL A 668 -16.85 9.77 7.40
CA VAL A 668 -16.36 9.63 8.79
C VAL A 668 -14.84 9.48 8.83
N GLN A 669 -14.30 8.49 8.13
CA GLN A 669 -12.87 8.19 8.15
C GLN A 669 -12.02 9.26 7.48
N GLY A 670 -12.51 9.87 6.39
CA GLY A 670 -11.80 10.94 5.72
C GLY A 670 -11.73 12.21 6.56
N SER A 671 -12.81 12.56 7.26
CA SER A 671 -12.80 13.69 8.20
C SER A 671 -11.89 13.42 9.39
N SER A 672 -11.94 12.20 9.94
CA SER A 672 -11.06 11.79 11.05
C SER A 672 -9.59 11.84 10.62
N SER A 673 -9.28 11.45 9.38
CA SER A 673 -7.94 11.56 8.82
C SER A 673 -7.46 13.00 8.66
N ILE A 674 -8.35 13.95 8.34
CA ILE A 674 -8.00 15.38 8.30
C ILE A 674 -7.57 15.84 9.69
N GLN A 675 -8.34 15.51 10.74
CA GLN A 675 -7.96 15.81 12.12
C GLN A 675 -6.58 15.26 12.46
N THR A 676 -6.31 13.98 12.17
CA THR A 676 -5.00 13.38 12.44
C THR A 676 -3.87 14.11 11.69
N LYS A 677 -4.04 14.40 10.39
CA LYS A 677 -3.02 15.09 9.58
C LYS A 677 -2.70 16.49 10.08
N VAL A 678 -3.73 17.28 10.41
CA VAL A 678 -3.55 18.63 10.97
C VAL A 678 -2.84 18.56 12.32
N THR A 679 -3.22 17.60 13.15
CA THR A 679 -2.59 17.38 14.46
C THR A 679 -1.13 16.93 14.33
N MET A 680 -0.82 16.09 13.34
CA MET A 680 0.56 15.68 13.04
C MET A 680 1.46 16.86 12.67
N ILE A 681 0.98 17.77 11.83
CA ILE A 681 1.73 18.97 11.44
C ILE A 681 2.04 19.81 12.70
N LYS A 682 1.04 20.02 13.57
CA LYS A 682 1.24 20.76 14.82
C LYS A 682 2.16 20.05 15.81
N ALA A 683 2.05 18.73 15.93
CA ALA A 683 2.93 17.92 16.74
C ALA A 683 4.38 17.97 16.23
N HIS A 684 4.58 17.89 14.92
CA HIS A 684 5.88 17.99 14.28
C HIS A 684 6.51 19.37 14.44
N GLU A 685 5.77 20.45 14.18
CA GLU A 685 6.20 21.83 14.45
C GLU A 685 6.64 22.02 15.90
N TYR A 686 5.87 21.47 16.85
CA TYR A 686 6.20 21.54 18.27
C TYR A 686 7.49 20.77 18.61
N CYS A 687 7.66 19.56 18.09
CA CYS A 687 8.89 18.78 18.27
C CYS A 687 10.11 19.46 17.63
N ALA A 688 9.98 20.01 16.43
CA ALA A 688 11.07 20.66 15.71
C ALA A 688 11.65 21.88 16.48
N ASN A 689 10.84 22.52 17.31
CA ASN A 689 11.25 23.65 18.15
C ASN A 689 11.81 23.23 19.53
N LYS A 690 11.90 21.93 19.83
CA LYS A 690 12.39 21.41 21.11
C LYS A 690 13.56 20.43 20.93
N PRO A 691 14.76 20.75 21.44
CA PRO A 691 15.91 19.85 21.34
C PRO A 691 15.62 18.47 21.94
N GLY A 692 15.96 17.41 21.21
CA GLY A 692 15.78 16.03 21.66
C GLY A 692 14.36 15.49 21.48
N TRP A 693 13.41 16.29 21.00
CA TRP A 693 12.06 15.84 20.67
C TRP A 693 11.94 15.42 19.22
N ALA A 694 11.09 14.42 18.95
CA ALA A 694 10.71 14.04 17.60
C ALA A 694 9.28 13.49 17.58
N LEU A 695 8.54 13.75 16.50
CA LEU A 695 7.36 12.95 16.20
C LEU A 695 7.85 11.59 15.68
N TRP A 696 7.74 10.56 16.51
CA TRP A 696 8.36 9.25 16.29
C TRP A 696 7.53 8.37 15.35
N SER A 697 6.21 8.33 15.54
CA SER A 697 5.32 7.54 14.69
C SER A 697 3.88 8.02 14.74
N THR A 698 3.07 7.50 13.81
CA THR A 698 1.61 7.57 13.87
C THR A 698 1.02 6.19 13.59
N VAL A 699 0.12 5.76 14.47
CA VAL A 699 -0.54 4.46 14.38
C VAL A 699 -2.05 4.65 14.55
N HIS A 700 -2.78 4.51 13.46
CA HIS A 700 -4.21 4.83 13.40
C HIS A 700 -4.49 6.30 13.76
N ASP A 701 -5.02 6.54 14.95
CA ASP A 701 -5.34 7.85 15.53
C ASP A 701 -4.43 8.23 16.71
N GLU A 702 -3.39 7.42 16.96
CA GLU A 702 -2.33 7.68 17.94
C GLU A 702 -1.16 8.43 17.30
N LEU A 703 -0.67 9.47 17.99
CA LEU A 703 0.62 10.10 17.74
C LEU A 703 1.60 9.68 18.82
N ILE A 704 2.79 9.24 18.43
CA ILE A 704 3.84 8.82 19.36
C ILE A 704 5.00 9.79 19.24
N PHE A 705 5.38 10.37 20.36
CA PHE A 705 6.48 11.32 20.50
C PHE A 705 7.69 10.60 21.09
N GLU A 706 8.89 10.87 20.59
CA GLU A 706 10.14 10.53 21.25
C GLU A 706 10.60 11.78 22.02
N VAL A 707 10.74 11.67 23.34
CA VAL A 707 10.97 12.80 24.25
C VAL A 707 12.12 12.52 25.22
N PRO A 708 12.84 13.54 25.72
CA PRO A 708 13.80 13.38 26.81
C PRO A 708 13.17 12.77 28.09
N GLU A 709 13.94 11.98 28.85
CA GLU A 709 13.46 11.38 30.11
C GLU A 709 13.04 12.41 31.19
N ASP A 710 13.61 13.62 31.12
CA ASP A 710 13.32 14.72 32.02
C ASP A 710 12.13 15.58 31.59
N PHE A 711 11.37 15.19 30.55
CA PHE A 711 10.16 15.91 30.15
C PHE A 711 9.18 16.11 31.34
N THR A 712 8.48 17.23 31.28
CA THR A 712 7.69 17.77 32.39
C THR A 712 6.19 17.51 32.25
N TRP A 713 5.45 17.71 33.34
CA TRP A 713 4.00 17.60 33.33
C TRP A 713 3.38 18.67 32.43
N GLU A 714 3.94 19.87 32.41
CA GLU A 714 3.54 20.98 31.54
C GLU A 714 3.65 20.58 30.07
N GLU A 715 4.76 19.95 29.69
CA GLU A 715 4.96 19.47 28.32
C GLU A 715 4.01 18.33 27.95
N ALA A 716 3.62 17.48 28.90
CA ALA A 716 2.54 16.52 28.69
C ALA A 716 1.18 17.21 28.44
N GLN A 717 0.93 18.35 29.10
CA GLN A 717 -0.27 19.16 28.82
C GLN A 717 -0.18 19.88 27.47
N GLU A 718 1.01 20.26 27.00
CA GLU A 718 1.21 20.80 25.66
C GLU A 718 0.90 19.74 24.58
N ILE A 719 1.35 18.48 24.76
CA ILE A 719 0.94 17.35 23.90
C ILE A 719 -0.58 17.19 23.92
N ARG A 720 -1.20 17.25 25.11
CA ARG A 720 -2.66 17.17 25.25
C ARG A 720 -3.35 18.31 24.50
N ASP A 721 -2.86 19.53 24.63
CA ASP A 721 -3.41 20.70 23.95
C ASP A 721 -3.33 20.55 22.42
N ILE A 722 -2.20 20.09 21.89
CA ILE A 722 -2.02 19.77 20.47
C ILE A 722 -3.10 18.80 20.01
N MET A 723 -3.29 17.68 20.71
CA MET A 723 -4.34 16.70 20.36
C MET A 723 -5.74 17.32 20.40
N LEU A 724 -6.05 18.10 21.43
CA LEU A 724 -7.40 18.61 21.63
C LEU A 724 -7.75 19.79 20.71
N ASN A 725 -6.77 20.63 20.35
CA ASN A 725 -7.01 21.95 19.79
C ASN A 725 -6.47 22.18 18.38
N SER A 726 -5.61 21.30 17.86
CA SER A 726 -5.11 21.43 16.47
C SER A 726 -6.23 21.35 15.43
N TYR A 727 -7.25 20.51 15.69
CA TYR A 727 -8.44 20.41 14.86
C TYR A 727 -9.68 20.16 15.71
N ARG A 728 -10.63 21.09 15.70
CA ARG A 728 -11.87 21.02 16.49
C ARG A 728 -13.06 20.61 15.64
N TRP A 729 -13.95 19.79 16.21
CA TRP A 729 -15.24 19.41 15.60
C TRP A 729 -16.28 20.53 15.79
N GLY A 730 -16.00 21.69 15.20
CA GLY A 730 -16.67 22.95 15.52
C GLY A 730 -16.58 23.28 17.02
N ASP A 731 -17.49 24.13 17.51
CA ASP A 731 -17.62 24.46 18.94
C ASP A 731 -18.61 23.52 19.67
N VAL A 732 -18.98 22.40 19.05
CA VAL A 732 -20.10 21.54 19.49
C VAL A 732 -19.67 20.22 20.10
N VAL A 733 -18.60 19.61 19.59
CA VAL A 733 -18.11 18.31 20.08
C VAL A 733 -16.66 18.48 20.55
N PRO A 734 -16.40 18.44 21.86
CA PRO A 734 -15.02 18.54 22.35
C PRO A 734 -14.20 17.35 21.84
N ASN A 735 -12.88 17.50 21.72
CA ASN A 735 -11.99 16.36 21.55
C ASN A 735 -11.71 15.68 22.89
N GLY A 736 -11.10 14.50 22.85
CA GLY A 736 -10.53 13.85 24.02
C GLY A 736 -9.28 13.08 23.61
N THR A 737 -8.33 12.92 24.52
CA THR A 737 -7.12 12.11 24.30
C THR A 737 -6.79 11.32 25.56
N ASP A 738 -6.27 10.11 25.38
CA ASP A 738 -5.50 9.38 26.40
C ASP A 738 -4.01 9.59 26.11
N ILE A 739 -3.19 9.74 27.15
CA ILE A 739 -1.75 9.92 27.02
C ILE A 739 -1.06 8.90 27.92
N GLU A 740 -0.13 8.13 27.34
CA GLU A 740 0.65 7.12 28.02
C GLU A 740 2.15 7.36 27.81
N VAL A 741 2.93 7.11 28.86
CA VAL A 741 4.40 7.16 28.84
C VAL A 741 4.93 5.73 28.76
N MET A 742 5.85 5.50 27.83
CA MET A 742 6.32 4.19 27.42
C MET A 742 7.85 4.16 27.41
N ARG A 743 8.44 3.16 28.09
CA ARG A 743 9.87 2.83 27.92
C ARG A 743 10.10 1.88 26.75
N LYS A 744 9.11 1.05 26.45
CA LYS A 744 8.99 0.22 25.26
C LYS A 744 7.61 0.42 24.70
N TRP A 745 7.48 0.43 23.37
CA TRP A 745 6.18 0.65 22.76
C TRP A 745 5.21 -0.48 23.15
N GLY A 746 3.96 -0.13 23.48
CA GLY A 746 2.95 -1.09 23.92
C GLY A 746 2.96 -1.41 25.41
N GLU A 747 3.92 -0.87 26.17
CA GLU A 747 4.01 -0.97 27.64
C GLU A 747 3.83 0.43 28.26
N GLY A 748 2.62 0.98 28.11
CA GLY A 748 2.27 2.34 28.54
C GLY A 748 1.82 2.42 29.99
N VAL A 749 2.22 3.51 30.66
CA VAL A 749 1.68 3.96 31.94
C VAL A 749 0.91 5.27 31.72
N PRO A 750 -0.32 5.43 32.22
CA PRO A 750 -1.05 6.68 32.11
C PRO A 750 -0.20 7.87 32.60
N VAL A 751 -0.20 8.98 31.85
CA VAL A 751 0.69 10.10 32.15
C VAL A 751 0.50 10.67 33.55
N GLU A 752 -0.73 10.67 34.06
CA GLU A 752 -1.04 11.09 35.44
C GLU A 752 -0.40 10.17 36.49
N GLU A 753 -0.31 8.87 36.21
CA GLU A 753 0.33 7.89 37.10
C GLU A 753 1.85 8.00 37.02
N TRP A 754 2.41 8.20 35.82
CA TRP A 754 3.84 8.39 35.62
C TRP A 754 4.40 9.53 36.49
N PHE A 755 3.78 10.70 36.46
CA PHE A 755 4.26 11.85 37.24
C PHE A 755 4.00 11.72 38.74
N LYS A 756 2.89 11.08 39.16
CA LYS A 756 2.69 10.73 40.58
C LYS A 756 3.80 9.83 41.12
N ASN A 757 4.23 8.86 40.33
CA ASN A 757 5.32 7.96 40.73
C ASN A 757 6.68 8.67 40.71
N LYS A 758 6.90 9.62 39.80
CA LYS A 758 8.12 10.44 39.72
C LYS A 758 8.27 11.41 40.89
N GLU A 759 7.16 11.93 41.43
CA GLU A 759 7.16 12.78 42.64
C GLU A 759 7.36 11.98 43.95
N ALA A 760 7.10 10.67 43.94
CA ALA A 760 7.25 9.79 45.10
C ALA A 760 8.67 9.22 45.28
N VAL A 761 9.55 9.43 44.30
CA VAL A 761 10.97 9.04 44.27
C VAL A 761 11.82 10.28 44.48
#